data_AF-A0A344LM02-F1
#
_entry.id   AF-A0A344LM02-F1
#
_cell.length_a   1.000
_cell.length_b   1.000
_cell.length_c   1.000
_cell.angle_alpha   90.00
_cell.angle_beta   90.00
_cell.angle_gamma   90.00
#
_symmetry.space_group_name_H-M   'P 1'
#
loop_
_entity.id
_entity.type
_entity.pdbx_description
1 polymer ?
#
loop_
_entity_poly.entity_id
_entity_poly.type
_entity_poly.pdbx_seq_one_letter_code
_entity_poly.pdbx_strand_id
1 'polypeptide(L)'
;MRGGLLAAGLSVADPLAVALAGEPAAQPELDGRPGVRLTEGTNFSVAPSPDGSTLAMDLVTGIWLLPAAGGRARRLTDDLQDATLPNWSPDGRSLVFQSYRDGNYHLYLLDIAGGSPRQLTSGQYDHREPVFSPDGKHIVLSSDRGGSYGIWLLDPANGQLQPLTDSAAEESAPRWSRDGQRVLFTVDDTTIDQVTVASGARTTLLTAPAGGKIYGPAFGPDDRTPGYLLLRGSTADLMLGGQQVTKGEDVFGFAATWTGSGVLYTADGRIRRRTGESTVDIPFEAVVPIVRRDYRHRVRDLDSPAPQPVRGIASPVVSPDGKTLAFRALNALYLVPSAGGRPQRLTSDQYFSSDPDFSPDGTKLVYASDRLGTADLWLRDLASGTDSVITALPGAQVAPRWSPDGTKIAYTDQDGALWTLDVATKEVRQLTPALFMPGRPSWSADGGTIALAAVKPFSKRFREGTSQILTVPVGGGELTYTEPMPFRSLATRGDDGPLFSPDGKRLAFTVESTAWVVPVDGKGTFLGEPKQVTREVTDSLAWLDNGTLVYLSKGELRRIAVDGGKPRTIRLDFSWARPKPADRTVIRVGGLWDGTAEKLRENVDIVVERGRIKEIRPRQGTADVDAGGLVAMPGLIDAHNHWHLRGRHWGDRQGRLWLSYGITTTRSPGDPVYQMLETREALESGARLGPRFFGTGEAIDGSRVYYNFMRPTLSPEQLRLEMDRAVSLGYDLIKTYVRLPVRLQREAVEAAHRAGIPLSSHYLFPAANIGMDGMEHTGATNRLGYSHTVSRTGRAYQDAIELFVRSGMSLTPTLFNSKALYAGDKSLVEDERTKVLFPQWEYDRLVADAENAGKPENAYVREVLARNVDMVLRVHRGGGFVICGTDTPLDNIAISLHQNLRAMVEFGFTPYEALVTATRNPARRLGLAGRLGELRPGAYADLSLVEGNPLADIRAAAAVRQVVVGGVAHQVDELLEPFRSPGSGEVSNPVLPASSTAERGHWWHRPEWSEHVCCGL
;
A
#
# COMPACT_ATOMS: atom_id res chain seq x y z
N MET A 1 54.48 -49.83 -24.12
CA MET A 1 54.81 -50.32 -22.77
C MET A 1 55.03 -49.12 -21.84
N ARG A 2 54.46 -49.17 -20.62
CA ARG A 2 54.75 -48.34 -19.41
C ARG A 2 54.38 -46.84 -19.55
N GLY A 3 53.42 -46.30 -18.78
CA GLY A 3 53.52 -45.88 -17.35
C GLY A 3 54.05 -44.44 -17.28
N GLY A 4 53.60 -43.45 -16.50
CA GLY A 4 52.60 -43.24 -15.46
C GLY A 4 52.87 -41.84 -14.85
N LEU A 5 51.91 -41.33 -14.04
CA LEU A 5 52.00 -40.24 -13.03
C LEU A 5 51.98 -38.73 -13.45
N LEU A 6 50.80 -38.13 -13.22
CA LEU A 6 50.47 -36.98 -12.33
C LEU A 6 51.48 -35.83 -12.10
N ALA A 7 51.05 -34.59 -12.36
CA ALA A 7 50.85 -33.55 -11.32
C ALA A 7 50.26 -32.21 -11.85
N ALA A 8 49.19 -31.78 -11.17
CA ALA A 8 48.75 -30.42 -10.81
C ALA A 8 48.60 -29.31 -11.88
N GLY A 9 47.32 -29.01 -12.20
CA GLY A 9 46.88 -27.70 -12.69
C GLY A 9 45.82 -27.12 -11.74
N LEU A 10 46.14 -25.99 -11.10
CA LEU A 10 45.19 -25.12 -10.41
C LEU A 10 44.22 -24.52 -11.43
N SER A 11 42.92 -24.77 -11.31
CA SER A 11 41.89 -24.03 -12.03
C SER A 11 41.22 -23.03 -11.09
N VAL A 12 41.42 -21.76 -11.42
CA VAL A 12 40.73 -20.59 -10.88
C VAL A 12 39.24 -20.69 -11.19
N ALA A 13 38.42 -20.21 -10.24
CA ALA A 13 36.96 -20.20 -10.29
C ALA A 13 36.39 -19.49 -11.54
N ASP A 14 35.39 -20.13 -12.16
CA ASP A 14 34.57 -19.57 -13.23
C ASP A 14 33.58 -18.54 -12.68
N PRO A 15 33.47 -17.32 -13.27
CA PRO A 15 32.34 -16.44 -13.03
C PRO A 15 31.15 -16.84 -13.93
N LEU A 16 29.98 -16.89 -13.30
CA LEU A 16 28.63 -16.96 -13.89
C LEU A 16 28.56 -16.46 -15.35
N ALA A 17 28.44 -17.39 -16.30
CA ALA A 17 28.12 -17.09 -17.68
C ALA A 17 26.66 -16.64 -17.79
N VAL A 18 26.48 -15.34 -18.00
CA VAL A 18 25.23 -14.77 -18.54
C VAL A 18 25.04 -15.35 -19.94
N ALA A 19 24.02 -16.19 -20.13
CA ALA A 19 23.61 -16.66 -21.44
C ALA A 19 23.09 -15.47 -22.26
N LEU A 20 23.88 -15.06 -23.27
CA LEU A 20 23.46 -14.12 -24.30
C LEU A 20 22.36 -14.76 -25.17
N ALA A 21 21.40 -13.90 -25.55
CA ALA A 21 20.15 -14.23 -26.22
C ALA A 21 20.31 -15.10 -27.48
N GLY A 22 19.78 -16.33 -27.42
CA GLY A 22 19.30 -17.03 -28.61
C GLY A 22 17.96 -16.44 -29.07
N GLU A 23 17.56 -16.72 -30.32
CA GLU A 23 16.25 -16.32 -30.84
C GLU A 23 15.12 -16.68 -29.85
N PRO A 24 14.15 -15.77 -29.60
CA PRO A 24 13.08 -16.04 -28.67
C PRO A 24 12.27 -17.23 -29.19
N ALA A 25 12.29 -18.35 -28.46
CA ALA A 25 11.39 -19.47 -28.72
C ALA A 25 9.95 -18.95 -28.87
N ALA A 26 9.23 -19.46 -29.88
CA ALA A 26 7.85 -19.09 -30.13
C ALA A 26 7.03 -19.19 -28.83
N GLN A 27 6.24 -18.14 -28.54
CA GLN A 27 5.37 -18.13 -27.36
C GLN A 27 4.38 -19.30 -27.45
N PRO A 28 4.27 -20.14 -26.41
CA PRO A 28 3.26 -21.18 -26.41
C PRO A 28 1.87 -20.53 -26.46
N GLU A 29 0.92 -21.13 -27.16
CA GLU A 29 -0.48 -20.69 -27.15
C GLU A 29 -1.31 -21.61 -26.26
N LEU A 30 -2.24 -21.02 -25.50
CA LEU A 30 -3.24 -21.72 -24.71
C LEU A 30 -4.62 -21.15 -25.03
N ASP A 31 -5.50 -21.98 -25.58
CA ASP A 31 -6.87 -21.60 -25.94
C ASP A 31 -6.93 -20.33 -26.82
N GLY A 32 -5.98 -20.19 -27.75
CA GLY A 32 -5.84 -19.01 -28.63
C GLY A 32 -5.33 -17.74 -27.94
N ARG A 33 -4.85 -17.83 -26.70
CA ARG A 33 -4.21 -16.73 -25.96
C ARG A 33 -2.69 -16.96 -25.85
N PRO A 34 -1.88 -15.88 -25.77
CA PRO A 34 -0.47 -16.02 -25.48
C PRO A 34 -0.26 -16.68 -24.12
N GLY A 35 0.59 -17.70 -24.08
CA GLY A 35 1.00 -18.42 -22.89
C GLY A 35 2.44 -18.10 -22.49
N VAL A 36 2.73 -18.30 -21.21
CA VAL A 36 4.07 -18.22 -20.63
C VAL A 36 4.44 -19.59 -20.11
N ARG A 37 5.55 -20.15 -20.61
CA ARG A 37 6.11 -21.42 -20.14
C ARG A 37 6.87 -21.19 -18.84
N LEU A 38 6.56 -21.98 -17.82
CA LEU A 38 7.14 -21.93 -16.49
C LEU A 38 7.86 -23.25 -16.21
N THR A 39 9.15 -23.17 -15.87
CA THR A 39 9.99 -24.31 -15.46
C THR A 39 10.66 -24.08 -14.10
N GLU A 40 10.52 -22.88 -13.55
CA GLU A 40 10.80 -22.59 -12.14
C GLU A 40 9.61 -21.83 -11.55
N GLY A 41 9.45 -21.88 -10.23
CA GLY A 41 8.33 -21.26 -9.53
C GLY A 41 8.74 -20.60 -8.22
N THR A 42 8.15 -19.46 -7.88
CA THR A 42 8.44 -18.74 -6.64
C THR A 42 7.41 -19.09 -5.57
N ASN A 43 7.87 -19.54 -4.39
CA ASN A 43 7.04 -19.92 -3.23
C ASN A 43 5.82 -20.79 -3.60
N PHE A 44 6.07 -21.99 -4.13
CA PHE A 44 5.02 -23.00 -4.34
C PHE A 44 5.27 -24.24 -3.47
N SER A 45 4.19 -24.92 -3.12
CA SER A 45 4.14 -26.16 -2.36
C SER A 45 4.01 -27.38 -3.29
N VAL A 46 4.37 -28.54 -2.76
CA VAL A 46 4.23 -29.83 -3.45
C VAL A 46 3.77 -30.91 -2.47
N ALA A 47 2.85 -31.76 -2.90
CA ALA A 47 2.31 -32.87 -2.13
C ALA A 47 2.30 -34.16 -2.99
N PRO A 48 3.00 -35.23 -2.59
CA PRO A 48 2.93 -36.51 -3.30
C PRO A 48 1.62 -37.23 -3.04
N SER A 49 1.12 -37.97 -4.04
CA SER A 49 0.02 -38.90 -3.89
C SER A 49 0.37 -40.03 -2.93
N PRO A 50 -0.61 -40.71 -2.31
CA PRO A 50 -0.35 -41.80 -1.35
C PRO A 50 0.50 -42.94 -1.93
N ASP A 51 0.38 -43.22 -3.23
CA ASP A 51 1.17 -44.21 -3.96
C ASP A 51 2.54 -43.68 -4.46
N GLY A 52 2.80 -42.38 -4.30
CA GLY A 52 4.03 -41.70 -4.73
C GLY A 52 4.21 -41.55 -6.24
N SER A 53 3.20 -41.89 -7.06
CA SER A 53 3.31 -41.85 -8.53
C SER A 53 3.09 -40.45 -9.12
N THR A 54 2.36 -39.59 -8.41
CA THR A 54 1.94 -38.26 -8.87
C THR A 54 2.21 -37.20 -7.79
N LEU A 55 2.54 -35.99 -8.21
CA LEU A 55 2.70 -34.82 -7.36
C LEU A 55 1.59 -33.82 -7.65
N ALA A 56 0.97 -33.27 -6.61
CA ALA A 56 0.14 -32.08 -6.69
C ALA A 56 0.99 -30.86 -6.30
N MET A 57 0.90 -29.75 -7.05
CA MET A 57 1.60 -28.49 -6.75
C MET A 57 0.70 -27.28 -6.96
N ASP A 58 0.92 -26.19 -6.22
CA ASP A 58 0.25 -24.89 -6.38
C ASP A 58 1.17 -23.82 -7.00
N LEU A 59 1.29 -23.86 -8.32
CA LEU A 59 2.10 -22.90 -9.07
C LEU A 59 1.22 -21.75 -9.57
N VAL A 60 1.62 -20.51 -9.24
CA VAL A 60 0.93 -19.26 -9.60
C VAL A 60 -0.59 -19.34 -9.42
N THR A 61 -1.02 -19.59 -8.17
CA THR A 61 -2.43 -19.62 -7.74
C THR A 61 -3.34 -20.63 -8.45
N GLY A 62 -2.78 -21.72 -8.99
CA GLY A 62 -3.54 -22.84 -9.54
C GLY A 62 -2.99 -24.19 -9.09
N ILE A 63 -3.85 -25.20 -9.01
CA ILE A 63 -3.48 -26.58 -8.66
C ILE A 63 -3.14 -27.37 -9.93
N TRP A 64 -2.01 -28.06 -9.88
CA TRP A 64 -1.48 -28.87 -10.98
C TRP A 64 -1.14 -30.27 -10.53
N LEU A 65 -1.27 -31.24 -11.43
CA LEU A 65 -0.72 -32.59 -11.28
C LEU A 65 0.49 -32.79 -12.18
N LEU A 66 1.51 -33.43 -11.65
CA LEU A 66 2.78 -33.71 -12.31
C LEU A 66 3.17 -35.17 -12.02
N PRO A 67 3.65 -35.97 -12.99
CA PRO A 67 4.23 -37.27 -12.69
C PRO A 67 5.41 -37.13 -11.71
N ALA A 68 5.60 -38.08 -10.79
CA ALA A 68 6.71 -38.00 -9.81
C ALA A 68 8.11 -38.04 -10.44
N ALA A 69 8.22 -38.49 -11.69
CA ALA A 69 9.46 -38.43 -12.48
C ALA A 69 9.70 -37.06 -13.16
N GLY A 70 8.73 -36.13 -13.08
CA GLY A 70 8.75 -34.84 -13.75
C GLY A 70 8.10 -34.83 -15.13
N GLY A 71 8.13 -33.68 -15.78
CA GLY A 71 7.57 -33.44 -17.13
C GLY A 71 6.47 -32.38 -17.18
N ARG A 72 5.51 -32.54 -18.08
CA ARG A 72 4.44 -31.55 -18.29
C ARG A 72 3.36 -31.69 -17.22
N ALA A 73 3.05 -30.57 -16.57
CA ALA A 73 2.00 -30.49 -15.56
C ALA A 73 0.61 -30.33 -16.19
N ARG A 74 -0.39 -30.99 -15.60
CA ARG A 74 -1.81 -30.87 -15.96
C ARG A 74 -2.54 -30.02 -14.93
N ARG A 75 -3.18 -28.94 -15.36
CA ARG A 75 -3.95 -28.07 -14.47
C ARG A 75 -5.28 -28.69 -14.05
N LEU A 76 -5.69 -28.45 -12.81
CA LEU A 76 -6.97 -28.89 -12.23
C LEU A 76 -7.96 -27.76 -11.92
N THR A 77 -7.48 -26.58 -11.56
CA THR A 77 -8.33 -25.44 -11.16
C THR A 77 -8.29 -24.31 -12.18
N ASP A 78 -9.29 -23.43 -12.14
CA ASP A 78 -9.30 -22.22 -12.97
C ASP A 78 -8.42 -21.09 -12.39
N ASP A 79 -8.22 -20.02 -13.18
CA ASP A 79 -7.40 -18.84 -12.83
C ASP A 79 -8.05 -17.85 -11.86
N LEU A 80 -9.34 -17.97 -11.59
CA LEU A 80 -10.12 -17.02 -10.80
C LEU A 80 -10.33 -17.48 -9.35
N GLN A 81 -9.88 -18.69 -9.03
CA GLN A 81 -10.14 -19.35 -7.76
C GLN A 81 -9.09 -19.06 -6.67
N ASP A 82 -7.90 -18.54 -7.02
CA ASP A 82 -6.76 -18.41 -6.09
C ASP A 82 -6.54 -19.69 -5.28
N ALA A 83 -6.33 -20.82 -5.97
CA ALA A 83 -6.26 -22.14 -5.35
C ALA A 83 -4.83 -22.49 -4.96
N THR A 84 -4.60 -22.81 -3.68
CA THR A 84 -3.26 -23.11 -3.12
C THR A 84 -3.29 -24.21 -2.06
N LEU A 85 -2.11 -24.71 -1.67
CA LEU A 85 -1.86 -25.70 -0.63
C LEU A 85 -2.69 -26.99 -0.78
N PRO A 86 -2.53 -27.75 -1.89
CA PRO A 86 -3.24 -28.99 -2.10
C PRO A 86 -2.72 -30.10 -1.16
N ASN A 87 -3.64 -30.93 -0.67
CA ASN A 87 -3.33 -32.15 0.08
C ASN A 87 -4.21 -33.32 -0.39
N TRP A 88 -3.61 -34.49 -0.51
CA TRP A 88 -4.28 -35.69 -1.03
C TRP A 88 -5.18 -36.34 0.00
N SER A 89 -6.35 -36.80 -0.46
CA SER A 89 -7.12 -37.79 0.29
C SER A 89 -6.31 -39.09 0.43
N PRO A 90 -6.47 -39.86 1.52
CA PRO A 90 -5.71 -41.10 1.73
C PRO A 90 -5.93 -42.16 0.65
N ASP A 91 -7.08 -42.15 -0.03
CA ASP A 91 -7.40 -43.04 -1.14
C ASP A 91 -6.82 -42.58 -2.49
N GLY A 92 -6.17 -41.41 -2.54
CA GLY A 92 -5.55 -40.84 -3.74
C GLY A 92 -6.53 -40.33 -4.80
N ARG A 93 -7.84 -40.23 -4.51
CA ARG A 93 -8.86 -39.87 -5.50
C ARG A 93 -9.22 -38.37 -5.52
N SER A 94 -8.86 -37.62 -4.48
CA SER A 94 -9.25 -36.23 -4.36
C SER A 94 -8.17 -35.39 -3.69
N LEU A 95 -8.29 -34.08 -3.85
CA LEU A 95 -7.46 -33.08 -3.20
C LEU A 95 -8.34 -32.15 -2.36
N VAL A 96 -7.92 -31.87 -1.12
CA VAL A 96 -8.37 -30.70 -0.38
C VAL A 96 -7.40 -29.56 -0.65
N PHE A 97 -7.90 -28.34 -0.78
CA PHE A 97 -7.09 -27.14 -0.97
C PHE A 97 -7.83 -25.92 -0.42
N GLN A 98 -7.11 -24.81 -0.22
CA GLN A 98 -7.71 -23.53 0.15
C GLN A 98 -7.94 -22.67 -1.11
N SER A 99 -9.01 -21.86 -1.11
CA SER A 99 -9.35 -20.98 -2.23
C SER A 99 -9.98 -19.68 -1.72
N TYR A 100 -9.65 -18.57 -2.39
CA TYR A 100 -10.08 -17.21 -2.04
C TYR A 100 -11.22 -16.67 -2.93
N ARG A 101 -11.93 -17.56 -3.64
CA ARG A 101 -12.86 -17.19 -4.73
C ARG A 101 -14.01 -16.26 -4.34
N ASP A 102 -14.38 -16.21 -3.06
CA ASP A 102 -15.50 -15.43 -2.53
C ASP A 102 -15.09 -14.33 -1.54
N GLY A 103 -13.79 -14.11 -1.33
CA GLY A 103 -13.26 -13.01 -0.51
C GLY A 103 -12.85 -13.38 0.92
N ASN A 104 -12.95 -14.66 1.29
CA ASN A 104 -12.27 -15.24 2.45
C ASN A 104 -11.63 -16.58 2.02
N TYR A 105 -10.65 -17.08 2.77
CA TYR A 105 -10.13 -18.41 2.48
C TYR A 105 -11.08 -19.49 3.00
N HIS A 106 -11.50 -20.35 2.09
CA HIS A 106 -12.32 -21.51 2.40
C HIS A 106 -11.70 -22.78 1.82
N LEU A 107 -12.06 -23.92 2.40
CA LEU A 107 -11.57 -25.22 2.00
C LEU A 107 -12.51 -25.84 0.96
N TYR A 108 -11.91 -26.44 -0.06
CA TYR A 108 -12.62 -27.08 -1.16
C TYR A 108 -12.04 -28.47 -1.42
N LEU A 109 -12.92 -29.38 -1.83
CA LEU A 109 -12.58 -30.74 -2.24
C LEU A 109 -12.75 -30.88 -3.76
N LEU A 110 -11.74 -31.42 -4.45
CA LEU A 110 -11.77 -31.64 -5.89
C LEU A 110 -11.32 -33.06 -6.24
N ASP A 111 -12.08 -33.74 -7.09
CA ASP A 111 -11.70 -35.04 -7.65
C ASP A 111 -10.54 -34.87 -8.66
N ILE A 112 -9.56 -35.77 -8.64
CA ILE A 112 -8.39 -35.69 -9.53
C ILE A 112 -8.75 -35.91 -11.01
N ALA A 113 -9.87 -36.58 -11.29
CA ALA A 113 -10.44 -36.68 -12.63
C ALA A 113 -10.94 -35.32 -13.16
N GLY A 114 -11.12 -34.34 -12.27
CA GLY A 114 -11.58 -32.99 -12.57
C GLY A 114 -13.04 -32.76 -12.14
N GLY A 115 -13.61 -31.64 -12.58
CA GLY A 115 -14.97 -31.22 -12.25
C GLY A 115 -15.03 -30.01 -11.32
N SER A 116 -16.23 -29.72 -10.81
CA SER A 116 -16.45 -28.58 -9.92
C SER A 116 -16.05 -28.91 -8.48
N PRO A 117 -15.21 -28.09 -7.82
CA PRO A 117 -14.87 -28.30 -6.41
C PRO A 117 -16.09 -28.19 -5.49
N ARG A 118 -16.18 -29.06 -4.48
CA ARG A 118 -17.17 -28.98 -3.39
C ARG A 118 -16.64 -28.13 -2.25
N GLN A 119 -17.35 -27.07 -1.88
CA GLN A 119 -17.00 -26.23 -0.73
C GLN A 119 -17.24 -26.97 0.59
N LEU A 120 -16.29 -26.87 1.52
CA LEU A 120 -16.36 -27.52 2.84
C LEU A 120 -16.56 -26.54 3.99
N THR A 121 -16.16 -25.28 3.81
CA THR A 121 -16.28 -24.23 4.84
C THR A 121 -16.82 -22.93 4.24
N SER A 122 -17.46 -22.09 5.05
CA SER A 122 -18.04 -20.82 4.62
C SER A 122 -18.09 -19.81 5.76
N GLY A 123 -18.16 -18.51 5.44
CA GLY A 123 -18.45 -17.45 6.40
C GLY A 123 -17.44 -16.33 6.37
N GLN A 124 -17.32 -15.61 7.49
CA GLN A 124 -16.47 -14.44 7.60
C GLN A 124 -15.00 -14.72 7.93
N TYR A 125 -14.69 -15.96 8.31
CA TYR A 125 -13.39 -16.39 8.81
C TYR A 125 -12.53 -16.97 7.68
N ASP A 126 -11.22 -16.83 7.82
CA ASP A 126 -10.26 -17.50 6.94
C ASP A 126 -10.00 -18.92 7.50
N HIS A 127 -10.11 -19.92 6.64
CA HIS A 127 -9.82 -21.34 6.89
C HIS A 127 -8.72 -21.78 5.92
N ARG A 128 -7.56 -22.17 6.45
CA ARG A 128 -6.31 -22.28 5.69
C ARG A 128 -5.55 -23.57 5.99
N GLU A 129 -4.58 -23.85 5.11
CA GLU A 129 -3.57 -24.89 5.27
C GLU A 129 -4.17 -26.30 5.56
N PRO A 130 -5.11 -26.79 4.72
CA PRO A 130 -5.84 -28.02 5.01
C PRO A 130 -5.00 -29.28 4.83
N VAL A 131 -5.13 -30.24 5.75
CA VAL A 131 -4.48 -31.56 5.65
C VAL A 131 -5.42 -32.67 6.11
N PHE A 132 -5.62 -33.69 5.28
CA PHE A 132 -6.40 -34.88 5.62
C PHE A 132 -5.76 -35.68 6.75
N SER A 133 -6.60 -36.23 7.63
CA SER A 133 -6.18 -37.29 8.54
C SER A 133 -5.83 -38.56 7.75
N PRO A 134 -4.91 -39.42 8.26
CA PRO A 134 -4.54 -40.66 7.58
C PRO A 134 -5.72 -41.61 7.31
N ASP A 135 -6.78 -41.54 8.11
CA ASP A 135 -8.02 -42.33 7.94
C ASP A 135 -9.08 -41.65 7.06
N GLY A 136 -8.84 -40.40 6.64
CA GLY A 136 -9.72 -39.62 5.76
C GLY A 136 -10.99 -39.08 6.41
N LYS A 137 -11.20 -39.31 7.72
CA LYS A 137 -12.41 -38.88 8.43
C LYS A 137 -12.42 -37.41 8.82
N HIS A 138 -11.24 -36.78 8.92
CA HIS A 138 -11.12 -35.39 9.31
C HIS A 138 -10.13 -34.65 8.42
N ILE A 139 -10.24 -33.32 8.43
CA ILE A 139 -9.24 -32.41 7.88
C ILE A 139 -8.79 -31.50 9.02
N VAL A 140 -7.49 -31.36 9.23
CA VAL A 140 -6.94 -30.35 10.14
C VAL A 140 -6.65 -29.07 9.36
N LEU A 141 -6.89 -27.91 9.98
CA LEU A 141 -6.72 -26.60 9.37
C LEU A 141 -6.35 -25.54 10.41
N SER A 142 -5.88 -24.38 9.95
CA SER A 142 -5.79 -23.17 10.78
C SER A 142 -6.98 -22.25 10.52
N SER A 143 -7.52 -21.63 11.58
CA SER A 143 -8.67 -20.72 11.46
C SER A 143 -8.62 -19.55 12.44
N ASP A 144 -8.93 -18.35 11.95
CA ASP A 144 -8.99 -17.10 12.74
C ASP A 144 -10.30 -16.90 13.52
N ARG A 145 -11.13 -17.93 13.64
CA ARG A 145 -12.48 -17.83 14.23
C ARG A 145 -12.50 -17.62 15.75
N GLY A 146 -11.38 -17.86 16.42
CA GLY A 146 -11.19 -17.62 17.86
C GLY A 146 -10.72 -16.20 18.20
N GLY A 147 -10.47 -15.34 17.20
CA GLY A 147 -9.83 -14.02 17.37
C GLY A 147 -8.30 -14.02 17.21
N SER A 148 -7.75 -15.18 16.87
CA SER A 148 -6.37 -15.50 16.46
C SER A 148 -6.44 -16.81 15.67
N TYR A 149 -5.39 -17.15 14.93
CA TYR A 149 -5.34 -18.44 14.27
C TYR A 149 -5.13 -19.57 15.29
N GLY A 150 -6.13 -20.44 15.43
CA GLY A 150 -6.04 -21.72 16.16
C GLY A 150 -6.06 -22.92 15.20
N ILE A 151 -5.81 -24.13 15.73
CA ILE A 151 -5.88 -25.38 14.97
C ILE A 151 -7.23 -26.08 15.19
N TRP A 152 -7.89 -26.45 14.10
CA TRP A 152 -9.25 -27.00 14.11
C TRP A 152 -9.33 -28.30 13.33
N LEU A 153 -10.22 -29.19 13.77
CA LEU A 153 -10.68 -30.36 13.00
C LEU A 153 -11.98 -30.04 12.29
N LEU A 154 -12.01 -30.34 11.00
CA LEU A 154 -13.18 -30.30 10.13
C LEU A 154 -13.63 -31.73 9.82
N ASP A 155 -14.91 -32.02 10.02
CA ASP A 155 -15.57 -33.19 9.46
C ASP A 155 -16.01 -32.87 8.01
N PRO A 156 -15.39 -33.48 6.98
CA PRO A 156 -15.70 -33.18 5.58
C PRO A 156 -17.10 -33.64 5.15
N ALA A 157 -17.76 -34.52 5.92
CA ALA A 157 -19.09 -35.05 5.58
C ALA A 157 -20.21 -34.06 5.92
N ASN A 158 -20.08 -33.31 7.01
CA ASN A 158 -21.13 -32.40 7.49
C ASN A 158 -20.66 -30.94 7.70
N GLY A 159 -19.36 -30.64 7.59
CA GLY A 159 -18.81 -29.29 7.74
C GLY A 159 -18.60 -28.83 9.19
N GLN A 160 -18.77 -29.70 10.18
CA GLN A 160 -18.57 -29.34 11.58
C GLN A 160 -17.08 -29.07 11.88
N LEU A 161 -16.84 -28.01 12.65
CA LEU A 161 -15.52 -27.56 13.07
C LEU A 161 -15.39 -27.65 14.59
N GLN A 162 -14.34 -28.32 15.07
CA GLN A 162 -14.00 -28.46 16.48
C GLN A 162 -12.58 -27.94 16.74
N PRO A 163 -12.34 -27.11 17.78
CA PRO A 163 -10.99 -26.65 18.09
C PRO A 163 -10.16 -27.78 18.68
N LEU A 164 -8.92 -27.94 18.21
CA LEU A 164 -7.86 -28.65 18.92
C LEU A 164 -7.08 -27.71 19.82
N THR A 165 -6.92 -26.48 19.37
CA THR A 165 -6.28 -25.38 20.09
C THR A 165 -7.03 -24.09 19.81
N ASP A 166 -7.14 -23.25 20.83
CA ASP A 166 -7.77 -21.93 20.76
C ASP A 166 -7.10 -21.04 21.79
N SER A 167 -6.00 -20.39 21.38
CA SER A 167 -5.14 -19.59 22.26
C SER A 167 -4.86 -18.22 21.62
N ALA A 168 -4.37 -17.26 22.41
CA ALA A 168 -4.07 -15.91 21.91
C ALA A 168 -2.81 -15.82 21.02
N ALA A 169 -2.15 -16.94 20.75
CA ALA A 169 -1.02 -17.07 19.83
C ALA A 169 -1.50 -17.34 18.40
N GLU A 170 -0.63 -17.16 17.42
CA GLU A 170 -0.92 -17.43 16.00
C GLU A 170 -0.40 -18.81 15.60
N GLU A 171 -1.32 -19.77 15.46
CA GLU A 171 -1.02 -21.17 15.21
C GLU A 171 -1.30 -21.54 13.74
N SER A 172 -0.35 -22.19 13.07
CA SER A 172 -0.44 -22.39 11.62
C SER A 172 0.28 -23.63 11.09
N ALA A 173 0.04 -23.91 9.81
CA ALA A 173 0.63 -24.99 9.04
C ALA A 173 0.54 -26.38 9.71
N PRO A 174 -0.66 -26.84 10.11
CA PRO A 174 -0.81 -28.10 10.82
C PRO A 174 -0.45 -29.32 9.97
N ARG A 175 0.12 -30.36 10.58
CA ARG A 175 0.42 -31.65 9.94
C ARG A 175 0.13 -32.83 10.86
N TRP A 176 -0.44 -33.89 10.30
CA TRP A 176 -0.71 -35.15 10.99
C TRP A 176 0.53 -36.03 11.13
N SER A 177 0.64 -36.73 12.27
CA SER A 177 1.48 -37.92 12.40
C SER A 177 0.91 -39.06 11.54
N ARG A 178 1.75 -40.03 11.15
CA ARG A 178 1.31 -41.14 10.29
C ARG A 178 0.25 -42.02 10.96
N ASP A 179 0.32 -42.16 12.27
CA ASP A 179 -0.67 -42.89 13.09
C ASP A 179 -2.01 -42.16 13.28
N GLY A 180 -2.11 -40.88 12.87
CA GLY A 180 -3.31 -40.06 13.01
C GLY A 180 -3.65 -39.67 14.46
N GLN A 181 -2.75 -39.87 15.42
CA GLN A 181 -3.01 -39.56 16.83
C GLN A 181 -2.56 -38.16 17.26
N ARG A 182 -1.66 -37.54 16.48
CA ARG A 182 -1.01 -36.28 16.83
C ARG A 182 -1.02 -35.31 15.66
N VAL A 183 -1.08 -34.03 15.99
CA VAL A 183 -0.93 -32.93 15.04
C VAL A 183 0.20 -32.04 15.53
N LEU A 184 1.12 -31.66 14.65
CA LEU A 184 2.10 -30.60 14.92
C LEU A 184 1.78 -29.35 14.10
N PHE A 185 2.23 -28.20 14.58
CA PHE A 185 1.97 -26.89 13.98
C PHE A 185 3.00 -25.86 14.46
N THR A 186 3.11 -24.75 13.76
CA THR A 186 3.95 -23.61 14.15
C THR A 186 3.17 -22.67 15.07
N VAL A 187 3.83 -22.04 16.04
CA VAL A 187 3.26 -21.01 16.92
C VAL A 187 4.08 -19.72 16.80
N ASP A 188 3.42 -18.62 16.44
CA ASP A 188 4.01 -17.28 16.27
C ASP A 188 5.29 -17.27 15.40
N ASP A 189 5.39 -18.21 14.44
CA ASP A 189 6.60 -18.48 13.64
C ASP A 189 7.87 -18.82 14.44
N THR A 190 7.78 -19.12 15.74
CA THR A 190 8.96 -19.27 16.63
C THR A 190 9.07 -20.63 17.31
N THR A 191 7.98 -21.38 17.47
CA THR A 191 8.04 -22.76 17.98
C THR A 191 7.30 -23.75 17.09
N ILE A 192 7.65 -25.03 17.23
CA ILE A 192 6.85 -26.15 16.74
C ILE A 192 6.25 -26.84 17.95
N ASP A 193 4.93 -26.82 18.02
CA ASP A 193 4.17 -27.50 19.04
C ASP A 193 3.48 -28.73 18.46
N GLN A 194 3.14 -29.66 19.34
CA GLN A 194 2.38 -30.86 19.03
C GLN A 194 1.21 -31.00 20.00
N VAL A 195 0.05 -31.41 19.49
CA VAL A 195 -1.13 -31.78 20.28
C VAL A 195 -1.52 -33.24 20.03
N THR A 196 -1.86 -33.96 21.09
CA THR A 196 -2.49 -35.29 21.01
C THR A 196 -3.99 -35.12 20.82
N VAL A 197 -4.55 -35.65 19.73
CA VAL A 197 -5.94 -35.36 19.32
C VAL A 197 -6.97 -35.87 20.33
N ALA A 198 -6.77 -37.05 20.90
CA ALA A 198 -7.74 -37.65 21.82
C ALA A 198 -7.78 -36.97 23.20
N SER A 199 -6.65 -36.43 23.68
CA SER A 199 -6.53 -35.88 25.03
C SER A 199 -6.39 -34.36 25.08
N GLY A 200 -6.08 -33.71 23.94
CA GLY A 200 -5.71 -32.29 23.90
C GLY A 200 -4.34 -32.00 24.51
N ALA A 201 -3.56 -33.02 24.90
CA ALA A 201 -2.26 -32.81 25.54
C ALA A 201 -1.27 -32.15 24.57
N ARG A 202 -0.75 -30.98 24.96
CA ARG A 202 0.16 -30.15 24.15
C ARG A 202 1.59 -30.19 24.67
N THR A 203 2.56 -30.24 23.76
CA THR A 203 4.00 -30.22 24.06
C THR A 203 4.75 -29.41 22.99
N THR A 204 5.63 -28.50 23.41
CA THR A 204 6.58 -27.85 22.50
C THR A 204 7.71 -28.81 22.14
N LEU A 205 7.88 -29.08 20.85
CA LEU A 205 8.92 -29.97 20.31
C LEU A 205 10.22 -29.22 20.02
N LEU A 206 10.11 -27.97 19.56
CA LEU A 206 11.24 -27.19 19.11
C LEU A 206 10.98 -25.68 19.27
N THR A 207 12.03 -24.94 19.62
CA THR A 207 12.04 -23.48 19.64
C THR A 207 13.11 -22.98 18.68
N ALA A 208 12.77 -21.99 17.88
CA ALA A 208 13.71 -21.36 16.96
C ALA A 208 14.89 -20.77 17.73
N PRO A 209 16.12 -20.83 17.18
CA PRO A 209 17.21 -20.01 17.69
C PRO A 209 16.83 -18.52 17.64
N ALA A 210 17.45 -17.69 18.48
CA ALA A 210 17.19 -16.25 18.53
C ALA A 210 17.29 -15.61 17.13
N GLY A 211 16.30 -14.77 16.78
CA GLY A 211 16.19 -14.13 15.46
C GLY A 211 15.79 -15.07 14.31
N GLY A 212 15.56 -16.36 14.59
CA GLY A 212 15.08 -17.33 13.61
C GLY A 212 13.57 -17.42 13.57
N LYS A 213 13.02 -17.66 12.37
CA LYS A 213 11.60 -18.00 12.16
C LYS A 213 11.47 -19.39 11.53
N ILE A 214 10.40 -20.12 11.89
CA ILE A 214 10.14 -21.50 11.47
C ILE A 214 8.90 -21.56 10.60
N TYR A 215 8.99 -22.27 9.48
CA TYR A 215 7.88 -22.45 8.55
C TYR A 215 7.74 -23.89 8.09
N GLY A 216 6.52 -24.28 7.71
CA GLY A 216 6.22 -25.58 7.12
C GLY A 216 6.74 -26.77 7.94
N PRO A 217 6.33 -26.94 9.21
CA PRO A 217 6.78 -28.07 10.00
C PRO A 217 6.10 -29.36 9.49
N ALA A 218 6.77 -30.51 9.59
CA ALA A 218 6.20 -31.82 9.28
C ALA A 218 6.88 -32.94 10.07
N PHE A 219 6.14 -34.02 10.37
CA PHE A 219 6.68 -35.18 11.07
C PHE A 219 7.69 -35.94 10.20
N GLY A 220 8.87 -36.21 10.75
CA GLY A 220 9.83 -37.15 10.18
C GLY A 220 9.34 -38.59 10.19
N PRO A 221 10.10 -39.54 9.60
CA PRO A 221 9.68 -40.93 9.46
C PRO A 221 9.48 -41.68 10.78
N ASP A 222 10.03 -41.15 11.88
CA ASP A 222 9.91 -41.64 13.25
C ASP A 222 8.69 -41.09 14.01
N ASP A 223 7.88 -40.24 13.36
CA ASP A 223 6.79 -39.46 13.96
C ASP A 223 7.20 -38.72 15.24
N ARG A 224 8.46 -38.30 15.37
CA ARG A 224 8.98 -37.58 16.54
C ARG A 224 9.83 -36.39 16.14
N THR A 225 10.72 -36.56 15.17
CA THR A 225 11.67 -35.54 14.74
C THR A 225 11.03 -34.64 13.69
N PRO A 226 10.79 -33.34 13.95
CA PRO A 226 10.17 -32.47 12.97
C PRO A 226 11.17 -32.05 11.89
N GLY A 227 10.74 -32.01 10.62
CA GLY A 227 11.41 -31.27 9.55
C GLY A 227 10.73 -29.92 9.34
N TYR A 228 11.49 -28.87 9.04
CA TYR A 228 10.97 -27.50 8.93
C TYR A 228 11.94 -26.60 8.14
N LEU A 229 11.43 -25.48 7.63
CA LEU A 229 12.27 -24.38 7.16
C LEU A 229 12.69 -23.52 8.35
N LEU A 230 13.96 -23.15 8.41
CA LEU A 230 14.50 -22.14 9.32
C LEU A 230 15.00 -20.91 8.53
N LEU A 231 14.33 -19.78 8.72
CA LEU A 231 14.72 -18.48 8.18
C LEU A 231 15.58 -17.75 9.21
N ARG A 232 16.79 -17.34 8.84
CA ARG A 232 17.69 -16.52 9.68
C ARG A 232 18.38 -15.47 8.83
N GLY A 233 18.06 -14.19 9.06
CA GLY A 233 18.55 -13.09 8.23
C GLY A 233 18.17 -13.32 6.75
N SER A 234 19.18 -13.51 5.89
CA SER A 234 19.01 -13.73 4.46
C SER A 234 19.09 -15.21 4.02
N THR A 235 19.12 -16.17 4.94
CA THR A 235 19.19 -17.62 4.63
C THR A 235 17.91 -18.35 5.00
N ALA A 236 17.54 -19.32 4.17
CA ALA A 236 16.36 -20.16 4.35
C ALA A 236 16.75 -21.64 4.14
N ASP A 237 16.91 -22.36 5.24
CA ASP A 237 17.47 -23.71 5.23
C ASP A 237 16.44 -24.76 5.67
N LEU A 238 16.48 -25.95 5.04
CA LEU A 238 15.76 -27.12 5.50
C LEU A 238 16.48 -27.73 6.71
N MET A 239 15.73 -27.89 7.78
CA MET A 239 16.14 -28.52 9.03
C MET A 239 15.42 -29.85 9.19
N LEU A 240 16.13 -30.89 9.61
CA LEU A 240 15.56 -32.17 10.04
C LEU A 240 15.96 -32.39 11.51
N GLY A 241 15.03 -32.14 12.43
CA GLY A 241 15.34 -31.99 13.85
C GLY A 241 16.32 -30.83 14.06
N GLY A 242 17.38 -31.05 14.83
CA GLY A 242 18.44 -30.05 15.02
C GLY A 242 19.44 -29.94 13.86
N GLN A 243 19.34 -30.79 12.82
CA GLN A 243 20.33 -30.86 11.74
C GLN A 243 19.93 -29.99 10.55
N GLN A 244 20.80 -29.05 10.19
CA GLN A 244 20.71 -28.34 8.91
C GLN A 244 21.15 -29.27 7.77
N VAL A 245 20.28 -29.48 6.78
CA VAL A 245 20.56 -30.40 5.66
C VAL A 245 20.74 -29.71 4.31
N THR A 246 20.39 -28.42 4.19
CA THR A 246 20.70 -27.59 3.03
C THR A 246 21.62 -26.44 3.45
N LYS A 247 22.44 -25.95 2.53
CA LYS A 247 23.26 -24.74 2.73
C LYS A 247 23.34 -23.96 1.44
N GLY A 248 22.94 -22.69 1.46
CA GLY A 248 22.96 -21.79 0.30
C GLY A 248 21.80 -21.98 -0.68
N GLU A 249 20.90 -22.91 -0.39
CA GLU A 249 19.59 -23.01 -1.05
C GLU A 249 18.65 -21.93 -0.49
N ASP A 250 17.66 -21.54 -1.29
CA ASP A 250 16.51 -20.73 -0.85
C ASP A 250 15.29 -21.64 -0.73
N VAL A 251 15.20 -22.35 0.39
CA VAL A 251 14.10 -23.27 0.68
C VAL A 251 12.80 -22.48 0.86
N PHE A 252 11.69 -22.96 0.32
CA PHE A 252 10.38 -22.31 0.49
C PHE A 252 9.68 -22.79 1.76
N GLY A 253 8.87 -21.91 2.37
CA GLY A 253 8.23 -22.11 3.69
C GLY A 253 7.08 -23.10 3.73
N PHE A 254 7.17 -24.19 2.98
CA PHE A 254 6.17 -25.25 2.92
C PHE A 254 6.74 -26.55 3.48
N ALA A 255 5.85 -27.38 3.99
CA ALA A 255 6.26 -28.58 4.70
C ALA A 255 6.83 -29.65 3.78
N ALA A 256 8.06 -30.06 4.10
CA ALA A 256 8.74 -31.16 3.45
C ALA A 256 8.00 -32.48 3.65
N THR A 257 8.10 -33.39 2.69
CA THR A 257 7.35 -34.66 2.72
C THR A 257 8.27 -35.85 2.45
N TRP A 258 8.20 -36.88 3.29
CA TRP A 258 9.06 -38.05 3.18
C TRP A 258 8.50 -39.07 2.17
N THR A 259 9.37 -39.57 1.30
CA THR A 259 9.08 -40.59 0.27
C THR A 259 10.09 -41.74 0.39
N GLY A 260 9.77 -42.71 1.25
CA GLY A 260 10.72 -43.74 1.68
C GLY A 260 11.84 -43.12 2.53
N SER A 261 13.10 -43.31 2.13
CA SER A 261 14.28 -42.72 2.77
C SER A 261 14.59 -41.28 2.32
N GLY A 262 13.89 -40.79 1.30
CA GLY A 262 14.09 -39.45 0.75
C GLY A 262 13.12 -38.41 1.32
N VAL A 263 13.48 -37.13 1.20
CA VAL A 263 12.63 -35.98 1.55
C VAL A 263 12.41 -35.11 0.32
N LEU A 264 11.15 -34.80 0.04
CA LEU A 264 10.68 -33.93 -1.04
C LEU A 264 10.42 -32.52 -0.48
N TYR A 265 10.93 -31.49 -1.15
CA TYR A 265 10.76 -30.09 -0.77
C TYR A 265 10.89 -29.17 -1.99
N THR A 266 10.57 -27.89 -1.84
CA THR A 266 10.73 -26.88 -2.89
C THR A 266 11.77 -25.84 -2.48
N ALA A 267 12.69 -25.54 -3.40
CA ALA A 267 13.80 -24.61 -3.18
C ALA A 267 14.38 -24.12 -4.51
N ASP A 268 14.92 -22.91 -4.53
CA ASP A 268 15.58 -22.31 -5.70
C ASP A 268 14.76 -22.40 -6.99
N GLY A 269 13.44 -22.25 -6.89
CA GLY A 269 12.55 -22.35 -8.05
C GLY A 269 12.15 -23.77 -8.45
N ARG A 270 12.67 -24.81 -7.80
CA ARG A 270 12.57 -26.22 -8.24
C ARG A 270 11.90 -27.11 -7.21
N ILE A 271 11.41 -28.26 -7.69
CA ILE A 271 11.01 -29.39 -6.85
C ILE A 271 12.24 -30.26 -6.63
N ARG A 272 12.60 -30.54 -5.38
CA ARG A 272 13.82 -31.29 -5.03
C ARG A 272 13.51 -32.51 -4.20
N ARG A 273 14.19 -33.61 -4.51
CA ARG A 273 14.22 -34.81 -3.68
C ARG A 273 15.63 -35.02 -3.15
N ARG A 274 15.77 -35.03 -1.83
CA ARG A 274 17.03 -35.31 -1.13
C ARG A 274 17.04 -36.72 -0.57
N THR A 275 18.16 -37.42 -0.65
CA THR A 275 18.40 -38.72 -0.01
C THR A 275 19.83 -38.77 0.50
N GLY A 276 20.00 -38.75 1.82
CA GLY A 276 21.30 -38.50 2.44
C GLY A 276 21.82 -37.11 2.07
N GLU A 277 23.01 -37.04 1.49
CA GLU A 277 23.61 -35.79 1.00
C GLU A 277 23.26 -35.45 -0.45
N SER A 278 22.73 -36.43 -1.21
CA SER A 278 22.39 -36.25 -2.63
C SER A 278 21.04 -35.55 -2.78
N THR A 279 20.96 -34.63 -3.74
CA THR A 279 19.75 -33.91 -4.12
C THR A 279 19.53 -34.05 -5.62
N VAL A 280 18.30 -34.35 -6.02
CA VAL A 280 17.86 -34.47 -7.43
C VAL A 280 16.69 -33.53 -7.66
N ASP A 281 16.75 -32.76 -8.75
CA ASP A 281 15.64 -31.91 -9.19
C ASP A 281 14.62 -32.74 -9.99
N ILE A 282 13.34 -32.54 -9.69
CA ILE A 282 12.22 -33.09 -10.47
C ILE A 282 11.76 -31.99 -11.43
N PRO A 283 12.03 -32.11 -12.74
CA PRO A 283 11.69 -31.07 -13.69
C PRO A 283 10.17 -30.95 -13.85
N PHE A 284 9.67 -29.74 -14.02
CA PHE A 284 8.29 -29.52 -14.39
C PHE A 284 8.19 -28.48 -15.51
N GLU A 285 7.12 -28.58 -16.28
CA GLU A 285 6.69 -27.57 -17.24
C GLU A 285 5.21 -27.27 -17.02
N ALA A 286 4.89 -26.01 -16.74
CA ALA A 286 3.53 -25.50 -16.74
C ALA A 286 3.42 -24.37 -17.77
N VAL A 287 2.25 -24.19 -18.38
CA VAL A 287 2.00 -23.05 -19.26
C VAL A 287 0.82 -22.29 -18.69
N VAL A 288 0.96 -20.98 -18.53
CA VAL A 288 -0.10 -20.11 -18.00
C VAL A 288 -0.48 -19.02 -18.98
N PRO A 289 -1.76 -18.66 -19.07
CA PRO A 289 -2.21 -17.61 -19.99
C PRO A 289 -1.84 -16.21 -19.49
N ILE A 290 -1.62 -15.30 -20.44
CA ILE A 290 -1.56 -13.85 -20.21
C ILE A 290 -2.50 -13.13 -21.18
N VAL A 291 -2.87 -11.90 -20.84
CA VAL A 291 -3.72 -11.06 -21.71
C VAL A 291 -2.92 -9.88 -22.24
N ARG A 292 -2.98 -9.68 -23.56
CA ARG A 292 -2.51 -8.44 -24.21
C ARG A 292 -3.54 -7.33 -23.95
N ARG A 293 -3.04 -6.14 -23.65
CA ARG A 293 -3.86 -4.95 -23.40
C ARG A 293 -3.99 -4.17 -24.69
N ASP A 294 -5.22 -3.97 -25.13
CA ASP A 294 -5.54 -3.13 -26.28
C ASP A 294 -6.70 -2.22 -25.93
N TYR A 295 -6.36 -1.06 -25.36
CA TYR A 295 -7.32 0.00 -25.08
C TYR A 295 -6.64 1.36 -25.22
N ARG A 296 -7.45 2.38 -25.49
CA ARG A 296 -6.95 3.75 -25.60
C ARG A 296 -6.78 4.35 -24.21
N HIS A 297 -5.55 4.64 -23.82
CA HIS A 297 -5.27 5.38 -22.60
C HIS A 297 -5.83 6.81 -22.68
N ARG A 298 -6.66 7.18 -21.71
CA ARG A 298 -7.10 8.55 -21.47
C ARG A 298 -5.92 9.36 -20.98
N VAL A 299 -5.53 10.38 -21.74
CA VAL A 299 -4.47 11.31 -21.35
C VAL A 299 -5.10 12.55 -20.76
N ARG A 300 -4.67 12.94 -19.55
CA ARG A 300 -5.14 14.14 -18.88
C ARG A 300 -4.66 15.40 -19.60
N ASP A 301 -5.53 16.40 -19.67
CA ASP A 301 -5.19 17.72 -20.18
C ASP A 301 -4.46 18.54 -19.11
N LEU A 302 -3.21 18.91 -19.42
CA LEU A 302 -2.35 19.71 -18.54
C LEU A 302 -2.11 21.14 -19.09
N ASP A 303 -2.70 21.49 -20.24
CA ASP A 303 -2.45 22.75 -20.95
C ASP A 303 -3.60 23.75 -20.88
N SER A 304 -4.85 23.26 -20.83
CA SER A 304 -5.99 24.16 -21.01
C SER A 304 -6.00 25.28 -19.95
N PRO A 305 -6.09 26.55 -20.41
CA PRO A 305 -6.26 27.71 -19.53
C PRO A 305 -7.74 27.97 -19.20
N ALA A 306 -8.67 27.18 -19.76
CA ALA A 306 -10.09 27.38 -19.54
C ALA A 306 -10.44 27.14 -18.06
N PRO A 307 -11.32 27.96 -17.47
CA PRO A 307 -11.83 27.71 -16.13
C PRO A 307 -12.48 26.33 -16.03
N GLN A 308 -12.17 25.61 -14.95
CA GLN A 308 -12.71 24.29 -14.61
C GLN A 308 -13.50 24.38 -13.31
N PRO A 309 -14.60 23.61 -13.15
CA PRO A 309 -15.30 23.55 -11.88
C PRO A 309 -14.39 22.96 -10.80
N VAL A 310 -14.45 23.51 -9.59
CA VAL A 310 -13.81 22.91 -8.41
C VAL A 310 -14.54 21.62 -8.04
N ARG A 311 -13.80 20.52 -7.92
CA ARG A 311 -14.31 19.22 -7.47
C ARG A 311 -13.62 18.73 -6.20
N GLY A 312 -12.45 19.27 -5.87
CA GLY A 312 -11.70 19.01 -4.66
C GLY A 312 -12.25 19.75 -3.44
N ILE A 313 -13.48 19.45 -3.05
CA ILE A 313 -14.09 19.95 -1.81
C ILE A 313 -13.77 18.96 -0.71
N ALA A 314 -12.86 19.29 0.19
CA ALA A 314 -12.47 18.42 1.29
C ALA A 314 -13.15 18.82 2.61
N SER A 315 -13.60 17.80 3.34
CA SER A 315 -14.05 17.90 4.73
C SER A 315 -15.13 18.97 5.00
N PRO A 316 -16.25 18.99 4.25
CA PRO A 316 -17.34 19.94 4.49
C PRO A 316 -17.97 19.76 5.86
N VAL A 317 -18.29 20.87 6.52
CA VAL A 317 -19.00 20.95 7.80
C VAL A 317 -20.11 21.99 7.71
N VAL A 318 -21.10 21.91 8.61
CA VAL A 318 -22.27 22.81 8.63
C VAL A 318 -22.25 23.68 9.89
N SER A 319 -22.66 24.94 9.78
CA SER A 319 -22.89 25.81 10.92
C SER A 319 -24.04 25.28 11.81
N PRO A 320 -24.02 25.57 13.13
CA PRO A 320 -25.05 25.09 14.06
C PRO A 320 -26.48 25.49 13.69
N ASP A 321 -26.66 26.62 12.99
CA ASP A 321 -27.96 27.09 12.52
C ASP A 321 -28.42 26.48 11.18
N GLY A 322 -27.60 25.60 10.59
CA GLY A 322 -27.87 24.92 9.32
C GLY A 322 -27.79 25.81 8.07
N LYS A 323 -27.35 27.08 8.18
CA LYS A 323 -27.42 28.04 7.06
C LYS A 323 -26.14 28.16 6.26
N THR A 324 -25.00 27.74 6.80
CA THR A 324 -23.68 27.94 6.18
C THR A 324 -22.91 26.62 6.18
N LEU A 325 -22.15 26.39 5.11
CA LEU A 325 -21.17 25.30 5.01
C LEU A 325 -19.76 25.90 5.04
N ALA A 326 -18.83 25.21 5.71
CA ALA A 326 -17.40 25.48 5.61
C ALA A 326 -16.68 24.26 5.02
N PHE A 327 -15.66 24.46 4.20
CA PHE A 327 -14.87 23.38 3.60
C PHE A 327 -13.48 23.87 3.15
N ARG A 328 -12.56 22.94 2.86
CA ARG A 328 -11.28 23.22 2.21
C ARG A 328 -11.38 23.00 0.70
N ALA A 329 -10.83 23.92 -0.09
CA ALA A 329 -10.58 23.76 -1.52
C ALA A 329 -9.41 24.67 -1.93
N LEU A 330 -8.66 24.36 -2.98
CA LEU A 330 -7.64 25.27 -3.54
C LEU A 330 -6.68 25.87 -2.48
N ASN A 331 -6.21 25.04 -1.54
CA ASN A 331 -5.39 25.43 -0.39
C ASN A 331 -5.97 26.59 0.45
N ALA A 332 -7.30 26.66 0.58
CA ALA A 332 -7.96 27.67 1.38
C ALA A 332 -9.26 27.15 2.01
N LEU A 333 -9.68 27.83 3.09
CA LEU A 333 -10.98 27.61 3.71
C LEU A 333 -12.02 28.51 3.07
N TYR A 334 -13.24 27.99 2.87
CA TYR A 334 -14.34 28.70 2.24
C TYR A 334 -15.62 28.59 3.06
N LEU A 335 -16.46 29.62 2.98
CA LEU A 335 -17.86 29.61 3.42
C LEU A 335 -18.82 29.68 2.24
N VAL A 336 -19.96 29.00 2.33
CA VAL A 336 -21.06 29.15 1.36
C VAL A 336 -22.41 28.94 2.05
N PRO A 337 -23.50 29.61 1.64
CA PRO A 337 -24.83 29.26 2.12
C PRO A 337 -25.16 27.79 1.85
N SER A 338 -25.87 27.12 2.76
CA SER A 338 -26.29 25.72 2.60
C SER A 338 -27.31 25.51 1.48
N ALA A 339 -27.88 26.61 0.96
CA ALA A 339 -28.69 26.62 -0.25
C ALA A 339 -27.86 26.63 -1.56
N GLY A 340 -26.55 26.86 -1.48
CA GLY A 340 -25.63 27.02 -2.62
C GLY A 340 -25.29 28.49 -2.90
N GLY A 341 -24.49 28.72 -3.94
CA GLY A 341 -24.01 30.04 -4.36
C GLY A 341 -22.50 30.10 -4.56
N ARG A 342 -21.95 31.32 -4.52
CA ARG A 342 -20.52 31.56 -4.69
C ARG A 342 -19.79 31.43 -3.35
N PRO A 343 -18.79 30.54 -3.22
CA PRO A 343 -18.03 30.42 -1.99
C PRO A 343 -17.18 31.67 -1.67
N GLN A 344 -17.16 32.08 -0.41
CA GLN A 344 -16.33 33.15 0.13
C GLN A 344 -15.03 32.57 0.71
N ARG A 345 -13.88 32.99 0.18
CA ARG A 345 -12.56 32.58 0.67
C ARG A 345 -12.27 33.23 2.03
N LEU A 346 -11.74 32.45 2.97
CA LEU A 346 -11.36 32.90 4.33
C LEU A 346 -9.85 32.99 4.55
N THR A 347 -9.07 32.05 4.02
CA THR A 347 -7.61 32.00 4.16
C THR A 347 -6.93 32.15 2.81
N SER A 348 -5.78 32.83 2.75
CA SER A 348 -5.09 33.13 1.49
C SER A 348 -3.57 33.21 1.59
N ASP A 349 -2.98 32.69 2.67
CA ASP A 349 -1.53 32.60 2.81
C ASP A 349 -0.98 31.36 2.08
N GLN A 350 0.34 31.18 2.14
CA GLN A 350 1.05 30.06 1.49
C GLN A 350 1.05 28.77 2.33
N TYR A 351 0.50 28.81 3.54
CA TYR A 351 0.53 27.68 4.46
C TYR A 351 -0.65 26.74 4.17
N PHE A 352 -0.51 25.50 4.59
CA PHE A 352 -1.60 24.54 4.53
C PHE A 352 -2.65 24.91 5.58
N SER A 353 -3.93 24.88 5.19
CA SER A 353 -5.07 25.10 6.09
C SER A 353 -6.10 23.98 5.88
N SER A 354 -6.50 23.27 6.92
CA SER A 354 -7.40 22.11 6.79
C SER A 354 -8.40 21.92 7.92
N ASP A 355 -9.36 21.04 7.65
CA ASP A 355 -10.29 20.45 8.62
C ASP A 355 -11.06 21.47 9.48
N PRO A 356 -11.84 22.40 8.87
CA PRO A 356 -12.59 23.41 9.62
C PRO A 356 -13.73 22.79 10.45
N ASP A 357 -14.08 23.42 11.57
CA ASP A 357 -15.31 23.15 12.34
C ASP A 357 -15.84 24.43 13.01
N PHE A 358 -17.16 24.58 13.08
CA PHE A 358 -17.80 25.75 13.69
C PHE A 358 -17.88 25.64 15.20
N SER A 359 -17.68 26.75 15.91
CA SER A 359 -18.07 26.84 17.31
C SER A 359 -19.59 26.66 17.45
N PRO A 360 -20.10 26.16 18.60
CA PRO A 360 -21.54 25.91 18.77
C PRO A 360 -22.44 27.14 18.67
N ASP A 361 -21.88 28.34 18.92
CA ASP A 361 -22.56 29.62 18.73
C ASP A 361 -22.48 30.14 17.27
N GLY A 362 -21.73 29.47 16.40
CA GLY A 362 -21.53 29.82 14.99
C GLY A 362 -20.66 31.07 14.76
N THR A 363 -20.00 31.62 15.78
CA THR A 363 -19.24 32.87 15.66
C THR A 363 -17.77 32.67 15.27
N LYS A 364 -17.24 31.45 15.45
CA LYS A 364 -15.84 31.12 15.20
C LYS A 364 -15.70 29.84 14.36
N LEU A 365 -14.56 29.70 13.71
CA LEU A 365 -14.08 28.45 13.12
C LEU A 365 -12.80 28.00 13.81
N VAL A 366 -12.71 26.73 14.18
CA VAL A 366 -11.41 26.08 14.43
C VAL A 366 -10.92 25.41 13.14
N TYR A 367 -9.61 25.42 12.91
CA TYR A 367 -8.98 24.71 11.78
C TYR A 367 -7.51 24.41 12.12
N ALA A 368 -6.87 23.54 11.33
CA ALA A 368 -5.44 23.24 11.45
C ALA A 368 -4.62 24.02 10.41
N SER A 369 -3.44 24.54 10.78
CA SER A 369 -2.52 25.18 9.84
C SER A 369 -1.06 25.09 10.25
N ASP A 370 -0.15 24.98 9.27
CA ASP A 370 1.29 24.81 9.47
C ASP A 370 2.10 26.12 9.50
N ARG A 371 1.44 27.26 9.75
CA ARG A 371 2.05 28.60 9.91
C ARG A 371 3.18 28.66 10.95
N LEU A 372 3.20 27.77 11.95
CA LEU A 372 4.26 27.68 12.97
C LEU A 372 5.34 26.63 12.61
N GLY A 373 5.32 26.12 11.39
CA GLY A 373 6.25 25.10 10.92
C GLY A 373 5.75 23.68 11.08
N THR A 374 4.70 23.42 11.86
CA THR A 374 3.94 22.15 11.98
C THR A 374 2.46 22.48 12.13
N ALA A 375 1.57 21.52 11.82
CA ALA A 375 0.14 21.78 11.88
C ALA A 375 -0.31 22.01 13.33
N ASP A 376 -0.77 23.22 13.63
CA ASP A 376 -1.33 23.64 14.90
C ASP A 376 -2.79 24.05 14.73
N LEU A 377 -3.54 24.15 15.82
CA LEU A 377 -4.94 24.57 15.82
C LEU A 377 -5.05 26.10 15.91
N TRP A 378 -5.88 26.66 15.03
CA TRP A 378 -6.17 28.09 14.93
C TRP A 378 -7.66 28.34 15.11
N LEU A 379 -8.00 29.44 15.78
CA LEU A 379 -9.35 29.98 15.86
C LEU A 379 -9.47 31.22 14.97
N ARG A 380 -10.44 31.20 14.07
CA ARG A 380 -10.85 32.35 13.29
C ARG A 380 -12.14 32.94 13.83
N ASP A 381 -12.12 34.22 14.14
CA ASP A 381 -13.32 34.99 14.43
C ASP A 381 -14.02 35.39 13.12
N LEU A 382 -15.27 34.96 12.91
CA LEU A 382 -15.95 35.13 11.62
C LEU A 382 -16.42 36.56 11.36
N ALA A 383 -16.61 37.36 12.42
CA ALA A 383 -17.03 38.75 12.29
C ALA A 383 -15.86 39.66 11.91
N SER A 384 -14.73 39.54 12.62
CA SER A 384 -13.54 40.36 12.38
C SER A 384 -12.59 39.79 11.33
N GLY A 385 -12.62 38.47 11.09
CA GLY A 385 -11.66 37.77 10.25
C GLY A 385 -10.27 37.62 10.89
N THR A 386 -10.16 37.80 12.20
CA THR A 386 -8.92 37.65 12.95
C THR A 386 -8.66 36.20 13.30
N ASP A 387 -7.41 35.74 13.11
CA ASP A 387 -6.98 34.40 13.50
C ASP A 387 -6.12 34.45 14.77
N SER A 388 -6.30 33.50 15.68
CA SER A 388 -5.44 33.27 16.85
C SER A 388 -5.07 31.80 16.98
N VAL A 389 -3.80 31.53 17.23
CA VAL A 389 -3.33 30.17 17.49
C VAL A 389 -3.74 29.74 18.90
N ILE A 390 -4.12 28.47 19.06
CA ILE A 390 -4.58 27.89 20.33
C ILE A 390 -3.84 26.62 20.75
N THR A 391 -2.98 26.07 19.88
CA THR A 391 -1.97 25.07 20.24
C THR A 391 -0.59 25.51 19.76
N ALA A 392 0.44 25.16 20.53
CA ALA A 392 1.83 25.19 20.12
C ALA A 392 2.53 23.99 20.77
N LEU A 393 2.21 22.79 20.28
CA LEU A 393 2.63 21.52 20.87
C LEU A 393 3.55 20.75 19.92
N PRO A 394 4.50 19.94 20.44
CA PRO A 394 5.26 19.02 19.60
C PRO A 394 4.33 18.11 18.78
N GLY A 395 4.75 17.77 17.56
CA GLY A 395 3.95 16.96 16.64
C GLY A 395 3.01 17.80 15.77
N ALA A 396 1.97 17.17 15.24
CA ALA A 396 0.95 17.85 14.42
C ALA A 396 -0.44 17.63 15.02
N GLN A 397 -1.22 18.69 15.20
CA GLN A 397 -2.59 18.65 15.70
C GLN A 397 -3.58 18.91 14.55
N VAL A 398 -4.40 17.91 14.23
CA VAL A 398 -5.25 17.93 13.03
C VAL A 398 -6.67 17.45 13.33
N ALA A 399 -7.57 17.62 12.35
CA ALA A 399 -8.98 17.21 12.45
C ALA A 399 -9.74 17.72 13.70
N PRO A 400 -9.65 19.02 14.06
CA PRO A 400 -10.30 19.56 15.25
C PRO A 400 -11.83 19.51 15.15
N ARG A 401 -12.52 19.28 16.28
CA ARG A 401 -13.98 19.28 16.41
C ARG A 401 -14.46 19.85 17.74
N TRP A 402 -15.37 20.82 17.69
CA TRP A 402 -15.93 21.46 18.89
C TRP A 402 -16.83 20.52 19.69
N SER A 403 -16.71 20.58 21.01
CA SER A 403 -17.72 20.01 21.91
C SER A 403 -19.03 20.81 21.80
N PRO A 404 -20.20 20.20 22.02
CA PRO A 404 -21.49 20.88 21.87
C PRO A 404 -21.68 22.09 22.79
N ASP A 405 -21.01 22.09 23.95
CA ASP A 405 -21.05 23.17 24.94
C ASP A 405 -20.03 24.30 24.66
N GLY A 406 -19.14 24.11 23.69
CA GLY A 406 -18.14 25.09 23.29
C GLY A 406 -16.97 25.23 24.27
N THR A 407 -16.82 24.33 25.24
CA THR A 407 -15.74 24.42 26.23
C THR A 407 -14.48 23.67 25.79
N LYS A 408 -14.61 22.69 24.89
CA LYS A 408 -13.52 21.81 24.47
C LYS A 408 -13.45 21.64 22.95
N ILE A 409 -12.27 21.25 22.48
CA ILE A 409 -12.01 20.86 21.10
C ILE A 409 -11.33 19.48 21.12
N ALA A 410 -11.93 18.49 20.46
CA ALA A 410 -11.28 17.21 20.20
C ALA A 410 -10.41 17.30 18.95
N TYR A 411 -9.24 16.66 18.92
CA TYR A 411 -8.36 16.62 17.75
C TYR A 411 -7.54 15.32 17.75
N THR A 412 -6.88 15.00 16.64
CA THR A 412 -5.93 13.88 16.55
C THR A 412 -4.51 14.38 16.35
N ASP A 413 -3.52 13.69 16.91
CA ASP A 413 -2.11 13.96 16.62
C ASP A 413 -1.60 13.20 15.38
N GLN A 414 -0.31 13.34 15.05
CA GLN A 414 0.33 12.67 13.89
C GLN A 414 0.30 11.13 13.95
N ASP A 415 0.21 10.57 15.16
CA ASP A 415 0.17 9.13 15.42
C ASP A 415 -1.28 8.61 15.51
N GLY A 416 -2.26 9.50 15.39
CA GLY A 416 -3.68 9.20 15.42
C GLY A 416 -4.26 9.05 16.83
N ALA A 417 -3.54 9.46 17.88
CA ALA A 417 -4.13 9.49 19.22
C ALA A 417 -5.18 10.61 19.29
N LEU A 418 -6.29 10.36 19.98
CA LEU A 418 -7.33 11.34 20.22
C LEU A 418 -7.01 12.17 21.46
N TRP A 419 -7.13 13.49 21.33
CA TRP A 419 -6.90 14.48 22.37
C TRP A 419 -8.10 15.40 22.55
N THR A 420 -8.16 16.05 23.71
CA THR A 420 -9.04 17.18 23.98
C THR A 420 -8.22 18.38 24.42
N LEU A 421 -8.62 19.57 23.98
CA LEU A 421 -8.12 20.87 24.40
C LEU A 421 -9.25 21.60 25.13
N ASP A 422 -9.00 22.10 26.33
CA ASP A 422 -9.88 23.06 27.00
C ASP A 422 -9.62 24.46 26.43
N VAL A 423 -10.68 25.13 25.96
CA VAL A 423 -10.54 26.37 25.21
C VAL A 423 -10.13 27.54 26.10
N ALA A 424 -10.57 27.53 27.36
CA ALA A 424 -10.30 28.59 28.32
C ALA A 424 -8.92 28.44 28.95
N THR A 425 -8.59 27.24 29.44
CA THR A 425 -7.33 26.99 30.16
C THR A 425 -6.16 26.64 29.24
N LYS A 426 -6.44 26.26 27.99
CA LYS A 426 -5.47 25.71 27.01
C LYS A 426 -4.89 24.36 27.41
N GLU A 427 -5.41 23.74 28.47
CA GLU A 427 -4.99 22.41 28.91
C GLU A 427 -5.37 21.35 27.88
N VAL A 428 -4.47 20.40 27.65
CA VAL A 428 -4.72 19.26 26.76
C VAL A 428 -4.68 17.95 27.50
N ARG A 429 -5.51 17.00 27.07
CA ARG A 429 -5.58 15.64 27.63
C ARG A 429 -5.77 14.60 26.55
N GLN A 430 -4.92 13.57 26.56
CA GLN A 430 -5.04 12.41 25.69
C GLN A 430 -6.18 11.49 26.16
N LEU A 431 -7.01 11.03 25.24
CA LEU A 431 -8.16 10.16 25.49
C LEU A 431 -7.96 8.72 25.00
N THR A 432 -7.14 8.50 23.98
CA THR A 432 -6.83 7.15 23.43
C THR A 432 -5.33 6.96 23.28
N PRO A 433 -4.83 5.70 23.26
CA PRO A 433 -3.51 5.44 22.70
C PRO A 433 -3.45 5.86 21.22
N ALA A 434 -2.26 5.76 20.62
CA ALA A 434 -2.10 5.92 19.18
C ALA A 434 -3.00 4.91 18.44
N LEU A 435 -3.78 5.40 17.48
CA LEU A 435 -4.65 4.58 16.64
C LEU A 435 -4.11 4.61 15.22
N PHE A 436 -4.05 3.46 14.56
CA PHE A 436 -3.57 3.41 13.19
C PHE A 436 -4.57 4.06 12.22
N MET A 437 -4.33 5.33 11.89
CA MET A 437 -5.10 6.13 10.93
C MET A 437 -6.61 6.14 11.20
N PRO A 438 -7.08 6.70 12.33
CA PRO A 438 -8.49 6.75 12.64
C PRO A 438 -9.23 7.82 11.82
N GLY A 439 -10.56 7.79 11.90
CA GLY A 439 -11.45 8.81 11.36
C GLY A 439 -11.54 10.05 12.24
N ARG A 440 -12.27 11.05 11.75
CA ARG A 440 -12.50 12.30 12.47
C ARG A 440 -13.39 12.07 13.72
N PRO A 441 -13.14 12.79 14.83
CA PRO A 441 -13.99 12.69 16.00
C PRO A 441 -15.40 13.26 15.75
N SER A 442 -16.38 12.74 16.47
CA SER A 442 -17.75 13.27 16.54
C SER A 442 -18.25 13.19 17.97
N TRP A 443 -18.68 14.32 18.53
CA TRP A 443 -19.19 14.39 19.90
C TRP A 443 -20.64 13.93 20.01
N SER A 444 -20.98 13.21 21.09
CA SER A 444 -22.36 13.06 21.55
C SER A 444 -22.91 14.42 21.99
N ALA A 445 -24.23 14.61 21.93
CA ALA A 445 -24.86 15.90 22.25
C ALA A 445 -24.65 16.36 23.70
N ASP A 446 -24.39 15.44 24.64
CA ASP A 446 -24.07 15.75 26.03
C ASP A 446 -22.57 16.02 26.28
N GLY A 447 -21.72 15.86 25.26
CA GLY A 447 -20.27 16.01 25.38
C GLY A 447 -19.57 14.88 26.14
N GLY A 448 -20.28 13.83 26.55
CA GLY A 448 -19.73 12.74 27.37
C GLY A 448 -18.98 11.66 26.58
N THR A 449 -19.25 11.54 25.27
CA THR A 449 -18.73 10.49 24.40
C THR A 449 -18.24 11.08 23.08
N ILE A 450 -17.14 10.54 22.56
CA ILE A 450 -16.67 10.81 21.20
C ILE A 450 -16.74 9.51 20.39
N ALA A 451 -17.32 9.55 19.20
CA ALA A 451 -17.27 8.48 18.22
C ALA A 451 -16.27 8.80 17.12
N LEU A 452 -15.53 7.79 16.65
CA LEU A 452 -14.66 7.88 15.48
C LEU A 452 -14.51 6.51 14.80
N ALA A 453 -14.06 6.50 13.56
CA ALA A 453 -13.85 5.26 12.82
C ALA A 453 -12.46 4.67 13.11
N ALA A 454 -12.35 3.39 13.44
CA ALA A 454 -11.07 2.73 13.75
C ALA A 454 -11.02 1.29 13.20
N VAL A 455 -9.84 0.80 12.84
CA VAL A 455 -9.69 -0.59 12.36
C VAL A 455 -9.72 -1.57 13.53
N LYS A 456 -10.42 -2.68 13.35
CA LYS A 456 -10.36 -3.86 14.22
C LYS A 456 -9.81 -5.05 13.41
N PRO A 457 -8.53 -5.41 13.59
CA PRO A 457 -7.94 -6.59 12.96
C PRO A 457 -8.61 -7.89 13.42
N PHE A 458 -8.56 -8.93 12.57
CA PHE A 458 -9.07 -10.27 12.92
C PHE A 458 -8.06 -11.14 13.68
N SER A 459 -6.76 -10.91 13.47
CA SER A 459 -5.67 -11.71 14.05
C SER A 459 -4.37 -10.90 14.07
N LYS A 460 -3.35 -11.36 14.80
CA LYS A 460 -1.99 -10.81 14.74
C LYS A 460 -1.22 -11.28 13.51
N ARG A 461 -1.60 -12.45 12.94
CA ARG A 461 -0.94 -13.03 11.76
C ARG A 461 -1.20 -12.22 10.49
N PHE A 462 -2.42 -11.70 10.34
CA PHE A 462 -2.83 -10.84 9.23
C PHE A 462 -3.47 -9.56 9.75
N ARG A 463 -2.93 -8.41 9.35
CA ARG A 463 -3.30 -7.08 9.84
C ARG A 463 -4.70 -6.63 9.40
N GLU A 464 -5.23 -7.19 8.31
CA GLU A 464 -6.51 -6.79 7.74
C GLU A 464 -7.69 -7.09 8.67
N GLY A 465 -8.67 -6.18 8.68
CA GLY A 465 -9.89 -6.34 9.46
C GLY A 465 -11.02 -5.46 8.94
N THR A 466 -11.90 -4.99 9.82
CA THR A 466 -12.99 -4.07 9.43
C THR A 466 -12.79 -2.70 10.06
N SER A 467 -13.18 -1.64 9.35
CA SER A 467 -13.30 -0.31 9.94
C SER A 467 -14.63 -0.24 10.69
N GLN A 468 -14.55 -0.06 12.00
CA GLN A 468 -15.66 -0.09 12.95
C GLN A 468 -15.85 1.28 13.62
N ILE A 469 -16.97 1.42 14.34
CA ILE A 469 -17.28 2.59 15.16
C ILE A 469 -16.62 2.39 16.53
N LEU A 470 -15.66 3.24 16.87
CA LEU A 470 -15.05 3.32 18.18
C LEU A 470 -15.74 4.42 19.00
N THR A 471 -16.29 4.09 20.17
CA THR A 471 -16.78 5.09 21.13
C THR A 471 -15.81 5.24 22.30
N VAL A 472 -15.53 6.50 22.64
CA VAL A 472 -14.52 6.93 23.61
C VAL A 472 -15.21 7.78 24.70
N PRO A 473 -15.31 7.29 25.94
CA PRO A 473 -15.79 8.10 27.05
C PRO A 473 -14.82 9.22 27.40
N VAL A 474 -15.29 10.47 27.41
CA VAL A 474 -14.45 11.66 27.65
C VAL A 474 -13.95 11.71 29.09
N GLY A 475 -14.74 11.21 30.04
CA GLY A 475 -14.38 11.11 31.46
C GLY A 475 -13.49 9.92 31.84
N GLY A 476 -13.09 9.08 30.88
CA GLY A 476 -12.43 7.80 31.14
C GLY A 476 -13.42 6.63 31.21
N GLY A 477 -12.92 5.39 31.16
CA GLY A 477 -13.73 4.18 30.98
C GLY A 477 -13.21 3.23 29.89
N GLU A 478 -14.10 2.37 29.38
CA GLU A 478 -13.78 1.37 28.36
C GLU A 478 -13.97 1.94 26.94
N LEU A 479 -13.06 1.57 26.03
CA LEU A 479 -13.17 1.84 24.60
C LEU A 479 -14.02 0.74 23.94
N THR A 480 -15.08 1.11 23.22
CA THR A 480 -16.01 0.12 22.64
C THR A 480 -15.99 0.14 21.12
N TYR A 481 -15.77 -1.03 20.52
CA TYR A 481 -15.84 -1.26 19.07
C TYR A 481 -17.19 -1.84 18.68
N THR A 482 -17.92 -1.14 17.80
CA THR A 482 -19.22 -1.56 17.27
C THR A 482 -19.13 -1.75 15.75
N GLU A 483 -19.52 -2.92 15.27
CA GLU A 483 -19.68 -3.14 13.83
C GLU A 483 -20.79 -2.26 13.27
N PRO A 484 -20.59 -1.55 12.15
CA PRO A 484 -21.64 -0.72 11.57
C PRO A 484 -22.81 -1.59 11.09
N MET A 485 -22.51 -2.79 10.59
CA MET A 485 -23.44 -3.88 10.23
C MET A 485 -22.68 -5.21 10.32
N PRO A 486 -23.36 -6.37 10.47
CA PRO A 486 -22.69 -7.67 10.57
C PRO A 486 -21.71 -7.94 9.43
N PHE A 487 -20.42 -8.12 9.76
CA PHE A 487 -19.33 -8.32 8.79
C PHE A 487 -19.31 -7.28 7.68
N ARG A 488 -19.52 -6.01 8.05
CA ARG A 488 -19.36 -4.86 7.17
C ARG A 488 -18.38 -3.86 7.78
N SER A 489 -17.79 -3.08 6.90
CA SER A 489 -16.82 -2.04 7.24
C SER A 489 -17.37 -0.68 6.82
N LEU A 490 -17.07 0.34 7.61
CA LEU A 490 -17.17 1.72 7.18
C LEU A 490 -16.39 1.91 5.88
N ALA A 491 -16.90 2.73 4.97
CA ALA A 491 -16.39 2.88 3.61
C ALA A 491 -14.97 3.45 3.57
N THR A 492 -14.64 4.39 4.46
CA THR A 492 -13.29 4.89 4.74
C THR A 492 -13.20 5.31 6.21
N ARG A 493 -11.98 5.53 6.72
CA ARG A 493 -11.74 6.16 8.04
C ARG A 493 -11.31 7.61 7.88
N GLY A 494 -11.94 8.34 6.97
CA GLY A 494 -11.71 9.77 6.73
C GLY A 494 -12.88 10.61 7.21
N ASP A 495 -13.68 11.09 6.25
CA ASP A 495 -14.82 11.98 6.46
C ASP A 495 -16.18 11.25 6.36
N ASP A 496 -16.19 9.93 6.24
CA ASP A 496 -17.39 9.11 5.97
C ASP A 496 -18.18 8.72 7.24
N GLY A 497 -17.92 9.40 8.35
CA GLY A 497 -18.48 9.11 9.66
C GLY A 497 -17.73 8.05 10.46
N PRO A 498 -18.22 7.68 11.66
CA PRO A 498 -19.55 7.98 12.21
C PRO A 498 -19.74 9.45 12.67
N LEU A 499 -20.97 9.96 12.56
CA LEU A 499 -21.35 11.32 12.97
C LEU A 499 -22.64 11.32 13.79
N PHE A 500 -22.59 11.84 15.02
CA PHE A 500 -23.78 12.12 15.82
C PHE A 500 -24.64 13.20 15.17
N SER A 501 -25.95 13.00 15.18
CA SER A 501 -26.91 14.07 14.87
C SER A 501 -26.81 15.18 15.93
N PRO A 502 -27.19 16.43 15.60
CA PRO A 502 -27.11 17.54 16.54
C PRO A 502 -27.88 17.30 17.86
N ASP A 503 -28.99 16.57 17.81
CA ASP A 503 -29.76 16.15 19.00
C ASP A 503 -29.21 14.90 19.73
N GLY A 504 -28.15 14.27 19.21
CA GLY A 504 -27.50 13.10 19.78
C GLY A 504 -28.28 11.79 19.66
N LYS A 505 -29.40 11.76 18.92
CA LYS A 505 -30.30 10.58 18.84
C LYS A 505 -29.99 9.64 17.70
N ARG A 506 -29.08 9.99 16.80
CA ARG A 506 -28.72 9.19 15.61
C ARG A 506 -27.23 9.24 15.33
N LEU A 507 -26.72 8.18 14.72
CA LEU A 507 -25.43 8.17 14.04
C LEU A 507 -25.63 8.05 12.53
N ALA A 508 -24.87 8.81 11.74
CA ALA A 508 -24.76 8.67 10.30
C ALA A 508 -23.36 8.16 9.90
N PHE A 509 -23.30 7.27 8.90
CA PHE A 509 -22.05 6.73 8.38
C PHE A 509 -22.21 6.16 6.96
N THR A 510 -21.11 5.95 6.25
CA THR A 510 -21.11 5.30 4.93
C THR A 510 -20.68 3.83 5.02
N VAL A 511 -21.47 2.94 4.45
CA VAL A 511 -21.14 1.51 4.26
C VAL A 511 -21.63 1.08 2.88
N GLU A 512 -20.89 0.20 2.23
CA GLU A 512 -21.16 -0.23 0.84
C GLU A 512 -21.39 0.97 -0.09
N SER A 513 -20.54 2.00 0.08
CA SER A 513 -20.52 3.21 -0.76
C SER A 513 -21.75 4.12 -0.65
N THR A 514 -22.66 3.87 0.31
CA THR A 514 -23.91 4.64 0.48
C THR A 514 -24.12 5.08 1.93
N ALA A 515 -24.90 6.14 2.15
CA ALA A 515 -25.18 6.65 3.50
C ALA A 515 -26.21 5.81 4.26
N TRP A 516 -25.94 5.58 5.54
CA TRP A 516 -26.81 4.89 6.49
C TRP A 516 -26.99 5.73 7.76
N VAL A 517 -28.14 5.59 8.40
CA VAL A 517 -28.45 6.23 9.69
C VAL A 517 -29.03 5.20 10.65
N VAL A 518 -28.63 5.26 11.91
CA VAL A 518 -29.11 4.38 12.99
C VAL A 518 -29.52 5.20 14.21
N PRO A 519 -30.65 4.89 14.89
CA PRO A 519 -30.98 5.50 16.17
C PRO A 519 -30.01 5.04 17.25
N VAL A 520 -29.59 5.95 18.14
CA VAL A 520 -28.65 5.66 19.22
C VAL A 520 -29.06 6.29 20.55
N ASP A 521 -28.54 5.75 21.64
CA ASP A 521 -28.53 6.44 22.94
C ASP A 521 -27.43 7.51 23.02
N GLY A 522 -27.32 8.22 24.16
CA GLY A 522 -26.31 9.26 24.36
C GLY A 522 -24.86 8.76 24.33
N LYS A 523 -24.62 7.45 24.41
CA LYS A 523 -23.30 6.82 24.30
C LYS A 523 -22.99 6.34 22.87
N GLY A 524 -23.93 6.44 21.95
CA GLY A 524 -23.81 5.91 20.59
C GLY A 524 -24.17 4.43 20.46
N THR A 525 -24.76 3.81 21.48
CA THR A 525 -25.24 2.42 21.41
C THR A 525 -26.44 2.35 20.48
N PHE A 526 -26.46 1.38 19.57
CA PHE A 526 -27.55 1.23 18.61
C PHE A 526 -28.86 0.83 19.30
N LEU A 527 -29.93 1.56 19.03
CA LEU A 527 -31.29 1.29 19.52
C LEU A 527 -32.16 0.55 18.50
N GLY A 528 -31.58 0.18 17.35
CA GLY A 528 -32.23 -0.55 16.27
C GLY A 528 -31.28 -0.75 15.10
N GLU A 529 -31.80 -1.27 13.99
CA GLU A 529 -31.02 -1.54 12.79
C GLU A 529 -30.71 -0.26 11.99
N PRO A 530 -29.51 -0.14 11.40
CA PRO A 530 -29.19 0.92 10.45
C PRO A 530 -30.12 0.90 9.23
N LYS A 531 -30.47 2.10 8.74
CA LYS A 531 -31.32 2.29 7.55
C LYS A 531 -30.56 3.03 6.46
N GLN A 532 -30.56 2.49 5.25
CA GLN A 532 -30.00 3.15 4.08
C GLN A 532 -30.80 4.40 3.74
N VAL A 533 -30.13 5.53 3.59
CA VAL A 533 -30.77 6.83 3.34
C VAL A 533 -30.79 7.16 1.85
N THR A 534 -29.77 6.74 1.10
CA THR A 534 -29.63 7.02 -0.35
C THR A 534 -29.02 5.84 -1.08
N ARG A 535 -29.24 5.79 -2.40
CA ARG A 535 -28.56 4.87 -3.33
C ARG A 535 -27.48 5.56 -4.16
N GLU A 536 -27.32 6.88 -4.00
CA GLU A 536 -26.21 7.62 -4.59
C GLU A 536 -24.93 7.28 -3.84
N VAL A 537 -23.80 7.22 -4.56
CA VAL A 537 -22.50 7.10 -3.92
C VAL A 537 -22.31 8.28 -2.96
N THR A 538 -21.88 8.00 -1.74
CA THR A 538 -21.84 8.99 -0.66
C THR A 538 -20.44 9.03 -0.06
N ASP A 539 -19.91 10.24 0.07
CA ASP A 539 -18.65 10.55 0.73
C ASP A 539 -18.81 11.77 1.64
N SER A 540 -17.93 11.93 2.62
CA SER A 540 -17.78 13.16 3.42
C SER A 540 -19.11 13.68 3.98
N LEU A 541 -19.70 12.92 4.89
CA LEU A 541 -21.00 13.21 5.49
C LEU A 541 -20.93 14.43 6.43
N ALA A 542 -22.04 15.14 6.55
CA ALA A 542 -22.30 16.13 7.60
C ALA A 542 -23.81 16.23 7.87
N TRP A 543 -24.20 16.64 9.08
CA TRP A 543 -25.60 16.92 9.39
C TRP A 543 -25.93 18.39 9.08
N LEU A 544 -26.98 18.64 8.29
CA LEU A 544 -27.52 19.98 8.10
C LEU A 544 -28.37 20.41 9.30
N ASP A 545 -29.16 19.46 9.79
CA ASP A 545 -30.10 19.56 10.90
C ASP A 545 -30.39 18.13 11.43
N ASN A 546 -31.36 17.94 12.33
CA ASN A 546 -31.68 16.61 12.90
C ASN A 546 -32.32 15.61 11.92
N GLY A 547 -32.71 16.05 10.71
CA GLY A 547 -33.43 15.27 9.71
C GLY A 547 -32.77 15.25 8.34
N THR A 548 -31.69 15.98 8.12
CA THR A 548 -31.10 16.17 6.79
C THR A 548 -29.59 15.99 6.81
N LEU A 549 -29.07 15.17 5.89
CA LEU A 549 -27.64 15.00 5.66
C LEU A 549 -27.18 15.85 4.47
N VAL A 550 -25.95 16.38 4.57
CA VAL A 550 -25.13 16.90 3.47
C VAL A 550 -24.01 15.90 3.20
N TYR A 551 -23.66 15.71 1.93
CA TYR A 551 -22.61 14.77 1.53
C TYR A 551 -22.05 15.14 0.15
N LEU A 552 -20.90 14.57 -0.20
CA LEU A 552 -20.35 14.64 -1.53
C LEU A 552 -20.75 13.40 -2.34
N SER A 553 -21.11 13.61 -3.61
CA SER A 553 -21.31 12.56 -4.58
C SER A 553 -20.72 12.98 -5.91
N LYS A 554 -19.68 12.29 -6.35
CA LYS A 554 -19.02 12.52 -7.65
C LYS A 554 -18.62 13.98 -7.92
N GLY A 555 -18.17 14.69 -6.88
CA GLY A 555 -17.72 16.08 -7.00
C GLY A 555 -18.81 17.13 -6.76
N GLU A 556 -20.03 16.72 -6.46
CA GLU A 556 -21.13 17.62 -6.12
C GLU A 556 -21.48 17.54 -4.63
N LEU A 557 -21.77 18.68 -4.01
CA LEU A 557 -22.47 18.72 -2.73
C LEU A 557 -23.94 18.35 -2.93
N ARG A 558 -24.41 17.41 -2.12
CA ARG A 558 -25.75 16.86 -2.13
C ARG A 558 -26.37 17.04 -0.75
N ARG A 559 -27.70 17.06 -0.70
CA ARG A 559 -28.46 16.93 0.54
C ARG A 559 -29.63 15.96 0.40
N ILE A 560 -29.99 15.29 1.49
CA ILE A 560 -31.11 14.36 1.54
C ILE A 560 -31.73 14.31 2.94
N ALA A 561 -33.06 14.21 3.00
CA ALA A 561 -33.77 13.96 4.25
C ALA A 561 -33.68 12.47 4.63
N VAL A 562 -33.42 12.18 5.91
CA VAL A 562 -33.11 10.82 6.40
C VAL A 562 -34.34 9.92 6.56
N ASP A 563 -35.52 10.51 6.60
CA ASP A 563 -36.82 9.83 6.64
C ASP A 563 -37.40 9.56 5.24
N GLY A 564 -36.70 10.00 4.19
CA GLY A 564 -37.01 9.71 2.79
C GLY A 564 -37.09 10.96 1.92
N GLY A 565 -36.96 10.77 0.61
CA GLY A 565 -37.01 11.86 -0.37
C GLY A 565 -36.06 11.63 -1.53
N LYS A 566 -35.91 12.65 -2.38
CA LYS A 566 -34.92 12.64 -3.47
C LYS A 566 -33.73 13.52 -3.10
N PRO A 567 -32.48 13.05 -3.34
CA PRO A 567 -31.29 13.89 -3.26
C PRO A 567 -31.44 15.20 -4.03
N ARG A 568 -30.87 16.28 -3.49
CA ARG A 568 -30.80 17.60 -4.16
C ARG A 568 -29.37 18.12 -4.18
N THR A 569 -28.94 18.66 -5.31
CA THR A 569 -27.64 19.36 -5.43
C THR A 569 -27.66 20.69 -4.67
N ILE A 570 -26.62 20.96 -3.89
CA ILE A 570 -26.25 22.29 -3.41
C ILE A 570 -25.30 22.87 -4.46
N ARG A 571 -25.81 23.74 -5.32
CA ARG A 571 -25.06 24.23 -6.49
C ARG A 571 -24.04 25.28 -6.08
N LEU A 572 -22.80 25.10 -6.48
CA LEU A 572 -21.72 26.07 -6.26
C LEU A 572 -21.36 26.80 -7.55
N ASP A 573 -21.24 28.12 -7.48
CA ASP A 573 -20.57 28.93 -8.51
C ASP A 573 -19.09 29.02 -8.16
N PHE A 574 -18.34 27.97 -8.51
CA PHE A 574 -16.96 27.80 -8.05
C PHE A 574 -16.09 27.13 -9.11
N SER A 575 -15.08 27.86 -9.58
CA SER A 575 -14.15 27.42 -10.62
C SER A 575 -12.73 27.89 -10.34
N TRP A 576 -11.77 27.21 -10.97
CA TRP A 576 -10.35 27.53 -10.94
C TRP A 576 -9.78 27.49 -12.36
N ALA A 577 -8.64 28.13 -12.60
CA ALA A 577 -7.95 28.11 -13.87
C ALA A 577 -6.44 28.06 -13.64
N ARG A 578 -5.71 27.54 -14.62
CA ARG A 578 -4.24 27.51 -14.57
C ARG A 578 -3.67 28.92 -14.76
N PRO A 579 -2.61 29.28 -14.02
CA PRO A 579 -1.89 30.52 -14.29
C PRO A 579 -1.36 30.56 -15.73
N LYS A 580 -1.35 31.75 -16.34
CA LYS A 580 -0.75 31.92 -17.67
C LYS A 580 0.78 31.77 -17.55
N PRO A 581 1.42 30.83 -18.26
CA PRO A 581 2.88 30.72 -18.26
C PRO A 581 3.53 31.94 -18.92
N ALA A 582 4.81 32.19 -18.62
CA ALA A 582 5.60 33.21 -19.28
C ALA A 582 5.61 33.00 -20.82
N ASP A 583 5.57 34.09 -21.58
CA ASP A 583 5.53 33.99 -23.05
C ASP A 583 6.81 33.35 -23.60
N ARG A 584 7.97 33.67 -23.03
CA ARG A 584 9.27 33.07 -23.39
C ARG A 584 10.30 33.19 -22.25
N THR A 585 11.10 32.13 -22.06
CA THR A 585 12.25 32.07 -21.13
C THR A 585 13.41 31.30 -21.80
N VAL A 586 14.65 31.76 -21.65
CA VAL A 586 15.86 31.07 -22.09
C VAL A 586 16.66 30.61 -20.87
N ILE A 587 16.85 29.30 -20.76
CA ILE A 587 17.64 28.67 -19.69
C ILE A 587 18.96 28.21 -20.30
N ARG A 588 20.08 28.73 -19.79
CA ARG A 588 21.42 28.35 -20.22
C ARG A 588 22.02 27.33 -19.28
N VAL A 589 22.58 26.26 -19.82
CA VAL A 589 23.20 25.19 -19.02
C VAL A 589 24.56 24.75 -19.56
N GLY A 590 25.42 24.29 -18.65
CA GLY A 590 26.73 23.74 -18.98
C GLY A 590 26.63 22.40 -19.69
N GLY A 591 25.73 21.53 -19.22
CA GLY A 591 25.42 20.24 -19.84
C GLY A 591 23.92 19.96 -19.91
N LEU A 592 23.51 19.07 -20.81
CA LEU A 592 22.12 18.63 -20.94
C LEU A 592 22.06 17.13 -21.21
N TRP A 593 21.30 16.42 -20.37
CA TRP A 593 20.78 15.10 -20.66
C TRP A 593 19.31 15.23 -21.07
N ASP A 594 18.93 14.67 -22.21
CA ASP A 594 17.56 14.80 -22.75
C ASP A 594 16.60 13.69 -22.33
N GLY A 595 17.06 12.74 -21.50
CA GLY A 595 16.29 11.55 -21.11
C GLY A 595 16.44 10.35 -22.05
N THR A 596 17.19 10.49 -23.15
CA THR A 596 17.34 9.45 -24.19
C THR A 596 18.78 9.15 -24.55
N ALA A 597 19.63 10.17 -24.63
CA ALA A 597 21.04 10.03 -24.97
C ALA A 597 21.86 9.43 -23.81
N GLU A 598 22.89 8.66 -24.12
CA GLU A 598 23.84 8.11 -23.13
C GLU A 598 24.96 9.10 -22.76
N LYS A 599 25.01 10.27 -23.41
CA LYS A 599 26.02 11.31 -23.20
C LYS A 599 25.37 12.68 -23.11
N LEU A 600 26.04 13.60 -22.41
CA LEU A 600 25.60 14.99 -22.30
C LEU A 600 25.84 15.76 -23.60
N ARG A 601 24.96 16.73 -23.85
CA ARG A 601 25.19 17.84 -24.78
C ARG A 601 25.73 19.03 -24.00
N GLU A 602 26.84 19.60 -24.45
CA GLU A 602 27.51 20.69 -23.73
C GLU A 602 27.06 22.08 -24.23
N ASN A 603 27.08 23.07 -23.34
CA ASN A 603 26.88 24.49 -23.59
C ASN A 603 25.63 24.80 -24.43
N VAL A 604 24.46 24.49 -23.89
CA VAL A 604 23.18 24.63 -24.59
C VAL A 604 22.28 25.68 -23.94
N ASP A 605 21.47 26.32 -24.77
CA ASP A 605 20.33 27.11 -24.34
C ASP A 605 19.04 26.31 -24.61
N ILE A 606 18.19 26.20 -23.59
CA ILE A 606 16.83 25.65 -23.66
C ILE A 606 15.86 26.82 -23.75
N VAL A 607 15.18 26.95 -24.89
CA VAL A 607 14.17 28.00 -25.06
C VAL A 607 12.82 27.42 -24.70
N VAL A 608 12.17 28.01 -23.71
CA VAL A 608 10.84 27.67 -23.23
C VAL A 608 9.86 28.75 -23.71
N GLU A 609 8.75 28.34 -24.34
CA GLU A 609 7.65 29.23 -24.71
C GLU A 609 6.36 28.68 -24.11
N ARG A 610 5.64 29.50 -23.35
CA ARG A 610 4.35 29.15 -22.75
C ARG A 610 4.38 27.81 -21.99
N GLY A 611 5.45 27.59 -21.22
CA GLY A 611 5.65 26.39 -20.39
C GLY A 611 6.09 25.12 -21.15
N ARG A 612 6.38 25.22 -22.46
CA ARG A 612 6.87 24.12 -23.29
C ARG A 612 8.26 24.41 -23.83
N ILE A 613 9.07 23.37 -23.99
CA ILE A 613 10.37 23.48 -24.68
C ILE A 613 10.08 23.75 -26.16
N LYS A 614 10.47 24.92 -26.63
CA LYS A 614 10.36 25.32 -28.04
C LYS A 614 11.52 24.77 -28.85
N GLU A 615 12.74 24.97 -28.38
CA GLU A 615 13.98 24.55 -29.03
C GLU A 615 15.10 24.32 -28.00
N ILE A 616 16.06 23.47 -28.37
CA ILE A 616 17.31 23.26 -27.61
C ILE A 616 18.46 23.49 -28.58
N ARG A 617 19.23 24.56 -28.36
CA ARG A 617 20.22 25.07 -29.31
C ARG A 617 21.59 25.28 -28.65
N PRO A 618 22.69 25.39 -29.41
CA PRO A 618 23.95 25.86 -28.87
C PRO A 618 23.80 27.22 -28.18
N ARG A 619 24.59 27.47 -27.14
CA ARG A 619 24.63 28.73 -26.40
C ARG A 619 24.68 29.95 -27.33
N GLN A 620 23.74 30.88 -27.15
CA GLN A 620 23.65 32.09 -27.96
C GLN A 620 23.08 33.28 -27.17
N GLY A 621 23.74 34.44 -27.25
CA GLY A 621 23.22 35.70 -26.68
C GLY A 621 23.11 35.68 -25.15
N THR A 622 22.11 36.37 -24.60
CA THR A 622 21.81 36.41 -23.17
C THR A 622 20.76 35.35 -22.79
N ALA A 623 20.86 34.83 -21.57
CA ALA A 623 19.88 33.90 -21.01
C ALA A 623 19.12 34.59 -19.87
N ASP A 624 17.86 34.21 -19.67
CA ASP A 624 17.02 34.72 -18.58
C ASP A 624 17.36 33.98 -17.28
N VAL A 625 17.71 32.70 -17.38
CA VAL A 625 18.25 31.87 -16.29
C VAL A 625 19.65 31.40 -16.70
N ASP A 626 20.69 31.89 -16.03
CA ASP A 626 22.07 31.45 -16.24
C ASP A 626 22.44 30.34 -15.25
N ALA A 627 22.43 29.11 -15.73
CA ALA A 627 22.84 27.92 -15.03
C ALA A 627 24.02 27.24 -15.76
N GLY A 628 24.92 28.04 -16.36
CA GLY A 628 26.06 27.54 -17.12
C GLY A 628 27.02 26.60 -16.37
N GLY A 629 26.98 26.59 -15.02
CA GLY A 629 27.72 25.64 -14.19
C GLY A 629 26.97 24.33 -13.87
N LEU A 630 25.73 24.17 -14.34
CA LEU A 630 24.85 23.06 -14.00
C LEU A 630 24.53 22.19 -15.22
N VAL A 631 24.04 20.98 -14.95
CA VAL A 631 23.50 20.05 -15.94
C VAL A 631 21.97 20.05 -15.88
N ALA A 632 21.30 20.23 -17.02
CA ALA A 632 19.87 19.98 -17.15
C ALA A 632 19.58 18.49 -17.35
N MET A 633 18.57 17.99 -16.65
CA MET A 633 17.97 16.67 -16.88
C MET A 633 16.44 16.74 -16.82
N PRO A 634 15.69 15.79 -17.42
CA PRO A 634 14.26 15.70 -17.20
C PRO A 634 13.98 15.61 -15.70
N GLY A 635 12.93 16.31 -15.26
CA GLY A 635 12.51 16.23 -13.87
C GLY A 635 12.12 14.80 -13.52
N LEU A 636 12.47 14.38 -12.31
CA LEU A 636 12.21 13.03 -11.85
C LEU A 636 10.71 12.84 -11.59
N ILE A 637 10.25 11.61 -11.82
CA ILE A 637 8.88 11.18 -11.59
C ILE A 637 8.90 10.12 -10.49
N ASP A 638 8.34 10.45 -9.32
CA ASP A 638 8.04 9.45 -8.31
C ASP A 638 6.72 8.77 -8.66
N ALA A 639 6.80 7.59 -9.26
CA ALA A 639 5.62 6.91 -9.77
C ALA A 639 4.84 6.16 -8.68
N HIS A 640 5.23 6.15 -7.40
CA HIS A 640 4.42 5.55 -6.34
C HIS A 640 4.72 6.26 -5.03
N ASN A 641 3.81 7.10 -4.58
CA ASN A 641 3.85 7.77 -3.29
C ASN A 641 2.42 7.91 -2.76
N HIS A 642 2.26 8.43 -1.55
CA HIS A 642 0.97 8.70 -0.94
C HIS A 642 1.00 10.10 -0.35
N TRP A 643 0.26 11.03 -0.97
CA TRP A 643 0.22 12.41 -0.47
C TRP A 643 -0.48 12.47 0.88
N HIS A 644 -1.52 11.66 1.09
CA HIS A 644 -2.45 11.77 2.21
C HIS A 644 -2.38 10.60 3.21
N LEU A 645 -1.56 9.57 2.96
CA LEU A 645 -1.08 8.69 4.03
C LEU A 645 -0.20 9.55 4.96
N ARG A 646 -0.70 9.92 6.15
CA ARG A 646 -0.06 10.88 7.08
C ARG A 646 0.15 12.30 6.51
N GLY A 647 -0.40 12.62 5.33
CA GLY A 647 -0.17 13.88 4.62
C GLY A 647 -0.60 15.16 5.33
N ARG A 648 -1.73 15.10 6.07
CA ARG A 648 -2.23 16.25 6.85
C ARG A 648 -1.16 16.82 7.79
N HIS A 649 -0.30 15.96 8.31
CA HIS A 649 0.75 16.31 9.26
C HIS A 649 1.98 16.96 8.59
N TRP A 650 2.20 16.68 7.29
CA TRP A 650 3.30 17.28 6.54
C TRP A 650 3.00 18.71 6.10
N GLY A 651 1.75 19.04 5.77
CA GLY A 651 1.40 20.40 5.34
C GLY A 651 2.13 20.82 4.06
N ASP A 652 2.41 22.11 3.89
CA ASP A 652 2.93 22.71 2.66
C ASP A 652 4.36 22.24 2.31
N ARG A 653 5.15 21.81 3.30
CA ARG A 653 6.53 21.34 3.09
C ARG A 653 6.66 20.17 2.12
N GLN A 654 5.63 19.32 2.02
CA GLN A 654 5.68 18.08 1.24
C GLN A 654 5.97 18.33 -0.25
N GLY A 655 5.23 19.28 -0.85
CA GLY A 655 5.42 19.66 -2.25
C GLY A 655 6.79 20.30 -2.50
N ARG A 656 7.23 21.17 -1.58
CA ARG A 656 8.53 21.84 -1.63
C ARG A 656 9.70 20.86 -1.53
N LEU A 657 9.56 19.82 -0.71
CA LEU A 657 10.57 18.79 -0.52
C LEU A 657 10.79 17.95 -1.79
N TRP A 658 9.72 17.54 -2.48
CA TRP A 658 9.87 16.87 -3.78
C TRP A 658 10.57 17.77 -4.80
N LEU A 659 10.15 19.03 -4.89
CA LEU A 659 10.75 20.00 -5.81
C LEU A 659 12.23 20.26 -5.50
N SER A 660 12.61 20.39 -4.23
CA SER A 660 14.00 20.66 -3.83
C SER A 660 14.96 19.50 -4.14
N TYR A 661 14.42 18.31 -4.38
CA TYR A 661 15.13 17.12 -4.85
C TYR A 661 14.87 16.79 -6.33
N GLY A 662 14.32 17.74 -7.10
CA GLY A 662 14.21 17.65 -8.55
C GLY A 662 13.12 16.68 -9.04
N ILE A 663 12.15 16.37 -8.17
CA ILE A 663 10.98 15.55 -8.49
C ILE A 663 9.87 16.50 -8.91
N THR A 664 9.58 16.52 -10.21
CA THR A 664 8.63 17.47 -10.82
C THR A 664 7.26 16.85 -11.08
N THR A 665 7.15 15.52 -10.96
CA THR A 665 5.89 14.79 -11.11
C THR A 665 5.79 13.69 -10.07
N THR A 666 4.60 13.51 -9.50
CA THR A 666 4.28 12.44 -8.55
C THR A 666 3.05 11.68 -9.02
N ARG A 667 3.01 10.37 -8.80
CA ARG A 667 1.82 9.52 -9.00
C ARG A 667 1.48 8.77 -7.72
N SER A 668 0.30 9.03 -7.16
CA SER A 668 -0.20 8.25 -6.03
C SER A 668 -1.12 7.11 -6.46
N PRO A 669 -0.90 5.86 -5.98
CA PRO A 669 -1.80 4.73 -6.14
C PRO A 669 -2.79 4.55 -4.97
N GLY A 670 -2.96 5.54 -4.09
CA GLY A 670 -4.04 5.53 -3.10
C GLY A 670 -4.08 6.79 -2.25
N ASP A 671 -5.18 7.53 -2.27
CA ASP A 671 -5.42 8.69 -1.40
C ASP A 671 -6.94 8.88 -1.16
N PRO A 672 -7.37 9.58 -0.09
CA PRO A 672 -8.76 10.03 0.03
C PRO A 672 -9.12 10.96 -1.14
N VAL A 673 -10.18 10.64 -1.89
CA VAL A 673 -10.37 11.20 -3.23
C VAL A 673 -10.51 12.72 -3.26
N TYR A 674 -11.24 13.30 -2.31
CA TYR A 674 -11.50 14.73 -2.33
C TYR A 674 -10.28 15.52 -1.87
N GLN A 675 -9.42 14.91 -1.06
CA GLN A 675 -8.12 15.48 -0.72
C GLN A 675 -7.16 15.38 -1.91
N MET A 676 -7.16 14.25 -2.61
CA MET A 676 -6.39 14.07 -3.85
C MET A 676 -6.79 15.12 -4.92
N LEU A 677 -8.10 15.32 -5.13
CA LEU A 677 -8.60 16.33 -6.07
C LEU A 677 -8.25 17.74 -5.61
N GLU A 678 -8.41 18.04 -4.33
CA GLU A 678 -8.07 19.35 -3.79
C GLU A 678 -6.57 19.67 -3.96
N THR A 679 -5.69 18.72 -3.62
CA THR A 679 -4.24 18.83 -3.85
C THR A 679 -3.94 19.07 -5.33
N ARG A 680 -4.56 18.29 -6.24
CA ARG A 680 -4.38 18.46 -7.69
C ARG A 680 -4.79 19.85 -8.15
N GLU A 681 -5.97 20.31 -7.77
CA GLU A 681 -6.52 21.61 -8.18
C GLU A 681 -5.72 22.76 -7.56
N ALA A 682 -5.26 22.62 -6.31
CA ALA A 682 -4.41 23.61 -5.64
C ALA A 682 -3.04 23.76 -6.34
N LEU A 683 -2.40 22.64 -6.72
CA LEU A 683 -1.12 22.66 -7.44
C LEU A 683 -1.30 23.25 -8.85
N GLU A 684 -2.36 22.87 -9.56
CA GLU A 684 -2.56 23.31 -10.95
C GLU A 684 -3.07 24.74 -11.09
N SER A 685 -3.81 25.25 -10.09
CA SER A 685 -4.18 26.66 -10.00
C SER A 685 -3.02 27.55 -9.52
N GLY A 686 -1.92 26.97 -9.04
CA GLY A 686 -0.81 27.69 -8.42
C GLY A 686 -1.10 28.18 -7.00
N ALA A 687 -2.20 27.74 -6.39
CA ALA A 687 -2.51 28.03 -4.99
C ALA A 687 -1.59 27.30 -3.99
N ARG A 688 -0.87 26.27 -4.46
CA ARG A 688 0.14 25.53 -3.70
C ARG A 688 1.35 25.21 -4.57
N LEU A 689 2.54 25.16 -3.97
CA LEU A 689 3.78 24.78 -4.64
C LEU A 689 4.03 23.27 -4.54
N GLY A 690 4.42 22.64 -5.64
CA GLY A 690 4.75 21.22 -5.66
C GLY A 690 4.86 20.63 -7.07
N PRO A 691 5.18 19.33 -7.18
CA PRO A 691 5.22 18.63 -8.45
C PRO A 691 3.83 18.54 -9.09
N ARG A 692 3.77 18.25 -10.39
CA ARG A 692 2.53 17.78 -11.02
C ARG A 692 2.03 16.54 -10.31
N PHE A 693 0.74 16.50 -9.99
CA PHE A 693 0.16 15.39 -9.26
C PHE A 693 -0.79 14.57 -10.14
N PHE A 694 -0.50 13.27 -10.23
CA PHE A 694 -1.38 12.25 -10.77
C PHE A 694 -1.84 11.36 -9.62
N GLY A 695 -3.11 10.98 -9.60
CA GLY A 695 -3.65 10.26 -8.46
C GLY A 695 -4.79 9.33 -8.80
N THR A 696 -4.91 8.28 -7.98
CA THR A 696 -6.15 7.58 -7.71
C THR A 696 -6.70 8.04 -6.37
N GLY A 697 -8.01 7.99 -6.22
CA GLY A 697 -8.61 8.04 -4.89
C GLY A 697 -8.43 6.71 -4.16
N GLU A 698 -9.40 6.34 -3.35
CA GLU A 698 -9.29 5.20 -2.44
C GLU A 698 -9.14 3.86 -3.20
N ALA A 699 -8.29 2.98 -2.69
CA ALA A 699 -8.06 1.67 -3.30
C ALA A 699 -9.29 0.76 -3.10
N ILE A 700 -9.74 0.07 -4.14
CA ILE A 700 -10.87 -0.87 -4.08
C ILE A 700 -10.37 -2.21 -3.54
N ASP A 701 -10.92 -2.66 -2.42
CA ASP A 701 -10.48 -3.89 -1.75
C ASP A 701 -11.67 -4.81 -1.40
N GLY A 702 -11.42 -5.97 -0.80
CA GLY A 702 -12.45 -6.93 -0.42
C GLY A 702 -13.10 -6.68 0.93
N SER A 703 -13.53 -7.78 1.56
CA SER A 703 -14.28 -7.80 2.83
C SER A 703 -13.51 -7.31 4.05
N ARG A 704 -12.17 -7.33 3.98
CA ARG A 704 -11.27 -6.90 5.06
C ARG A 704 -10.26 -5.91 4.50
N VAL A 705 -10.01 -4.82 5.21
CA VAL A 705 -9.17 -3.68 4.81
C VAL A 705 -8.20 -3.30 5.93
N TYR A 706 -7.21 -2.47 5.62
CA TYR A 706 -6.20 -2.04 6.61
C TYR A 706 -5.86 -0.54 6.61
N TYR A 707 -5.79 0.13 5.45
CA TYR A 707 -5.54 1.56 5.39
C TYR A 707 -6.85 2.37 5.51
N ASN A 708 -6.77 3.66 5.85
CA ASN A 708 -7.96 4.49 6.00
C ASN A 708 -8.58 4.93 4.66
N PHE A 709 -7.84 4.83 3.54
CA PHE A 709 -8.25 5.16 2.17
C PHE A 709 -8.53 3.90 1.32
N MET A 710 -9.17 2.89 1.90
CA MET A 710 -9.60 1.67 1.20
C MET A 710 -11.11 1.59 1.13
N ARG A 711 -11.67 1.10 0.02
CA ARG A 711 -13.10 0.86 -0.20
C ARG A 711 -13.40 -0.64 -0.10
N PRO A 712 -13.89 -1.13 1.05
CA PRO A 712 -14.29 -2.53 1.20
C PRO A 712 -15.43 -2.83 0.23
N THR A 713 -15.23 -3.76 -0.69
CA THR A 713 -16.14 -4.06 -1.81
C THR A 713 -16.49 -5.54 -1.83
N LEU A 714 -17.76 -5.85 -1.56
CA LEU A 714 -18.22 -7.23 -1.38
C LEU A 714 -19.14 -7.73 -2.51
N SER A 715 -19.59 -6.83 -3.41
CA SER A 715 -20.55 -7.19 -4.47
C SER A 715 -20.24 -6.50 -5.80
N PRO A 716 -20.69 -7.07 -6.94
CA PRO A 716 -20.63 -6.41 -8.25
C PRO A 716 -21.41 -5.10 -8.31
N GLU A 717 -22.53 -4.98 -7.59
CA GLU A 717 -23.32 -3.74 -7.55
C GLU A 717 -22.53 -2.60 -6.91
N GLN A 718 -21.88 -2.89 -5.78
CA GLN A 718 -21.03 -1.93 -5.11
C GLN A 718 -19.80 -1.59 -5.96
N LEU A 719 -19.16 -2.59 -6.60
CA LEU A 719 -18.05 -2.36 -7.52
C LEU A 719 -18.47 -1.39 -8.64
N ARG A 720 -19.67 -1.52 -9.19
CA ARG A 720 -20.18 -0.60 -10.21
C ARG A 720 -20.27 0.84 -9.69
N LEU A 721 -20.68 1.05 -8.44
CA LEU A 721 -20.71 2.38 -7.82
C LEU A 721 -19.30 2.97 -7.68
N GLU A 722 -18.32 2.17 -7.24
CA GLU A 722 -16.94 2.61 -7.09
C GLU A 722 -16.27 2.93 -8.43
N MET A 723 -16.49 2.09 -9.46
CA MET A 723 -15.97 2.36 -10.81
C MET A 723 -16.58 3.63 -11.41
N ASP A 724 -17.89 3.81 -11.28
CA ASP A 724 -18.59 5.01 -11.74
C ASP A 724 -18.11 6.28 -11.00
N ARG A 725 -17.88 6.18 -9.69
CA ARG A 725 -17.25 7.24 -8.88
C ARG A 725 -15.85 7.59 -9.38
N ALA A 726 -14.97 6.60 -9.57
CA ALA A 726 -13.60 6.81 -10.04
C ALA A 726 -13.53 7.49 -11.42
N VAL A 727 -14.39 7.05 -12.36
CA VAL A 727 -14.48 7.65 -13.70
C VAL A 727 -14.99 9.08 -13.62
N SER A 728 -16.06 9.31 -12.86
CA SER A 728 -16.70 10.62 -12.70
C SER A 728 -15.77 11.65 -12.06
N LEU A 729 -14.95 11.23 -11.11
CA LEU A 729 -13.98 12.06 -10.38
C LEU A 729 -12.64 12.20 -11.12
N GLY A 730 -12.46 11.58 -12.29
CA GLY A 730 -11.29 11.83 -13.14
C GLY A 730 -9.98 11.26 -12.60
N TYR A 731 -10.00 10.00 -12.15
CA TYR A 731 -8.80 9.31 -11.67
C TYR A 731 -7.77 9.11 -12.79
N ASP A 732 -6.48 9.21 -12.49
CA ASP A 732 -5.40 8.95 -13.46
C ASP A 732 -5.02 7.47 -13.54
N LEU A 733 -5.21 6.73 -12.45
CA LEU A 733 -5.23 5.27 -12.41
C LEU A 733 -6.30 4.79 -11.45
N ILE A 734 -6.61 3.50 -11.48
CA ILE A 734 -7.38 2.82 -10.42
C ILE A 734 -6.47 1.83 -9.71
N LYS A 735 -6.60 1.73 -8.39
CA LYS A 735 -5.92 0.73 -7.58
C LYS A 735 -6.94 -0.26 -7.04
N THR A 736 -6.66 -1.54 -7.23
CA THR A 736 -7.33 -2.60 -6.47
C THR A 736 -6.34 -3.24 -5.50
N TYR A 737 -6.84 -3.91 -4.47
CA TYR A 737 -6.00 -4.36 -3.38
C TYR A 737 -6.17 -5.84 -3.01
N VAL A 738 -5.42 -6.27 -1.99
CA VAL A 738 -5.04 -7.66 -1.74
C VAL A 738 -6.17 -8.54 -1.25
N ARG A 739 -7.35 -8.04 -0.87
CA ARG A 739 -8.51 -8.86 -0.47
C ARG A 739 -9.65 -8.82 -1.50
N LEU A 740 -9.55 -8.06 -2.60
CA LEU A 740 -10.57 -8.09 -3.65
C LEU A 740 -10.53 -9.43 -4.42
N PRO A 741 -11.63 -10.22 -4.48
CA PRO A 741 -11.65 -11.49 -5.21
C PRO A 741 -11.27 -11.34 -6.69
N VAL A 742 -10.59 -12.34 -7.26
CA VAL A 742 -10.06 -12.27 -8.64
C VAL A 742 -11.16 -12.00 -9.69
N ARG A 743 -12.38 -12.51 -9.46
CA ARG A 743 -13.54 -12.22 -10.30
C ARG A 743 -13.85 -10.72 -10.34
N LEU A 744 -13.95 -10.07 -9.17
CA LEU A 744 -14.24 -8.63 -9.08
C LEU A 744 -13.06 -7.78 -9.58
N GLN A 745 -11.82 -8.26 -9.38
CA GLN A 745 -10.62 -7.68 -9.97
C GLN A 745 -10.69 -7.63 -11.50
N ARG A 746 -11.09 -8.73 -12.15
CA ARG A 746 -11.29 -8.76 -13.61
C ARG A 746 -12.37 -7.78 -14.07
N GLU A 747 -13.51 -7.75 -13.38
CA GLU A 747 -14.59 -6.79 -13.68
C GLU A 747 -14.12 -5.33 -13.54
N ALA A 748 -13.28 -5.04 -12.54
CA ALA A 748 -12.67 -3.72 -12.33
C ALA A 748 -11.70 -3.37 -13.47
N VAL A 749 -10.84 -4.30 -13.89
CA VAL A 749 -9.92 -4.11 -15.04
C VAL A 749 -10.70 -3.78 -16.31
N GLU A 750 -11.73 -4.57 -16.63
CA GLU A 750 -12.56 -4.34 -17.81
C GLU A 750 -13.27 -2.98 -17.77
N ALA A 751 -13.80 -2.58 -16.61
CA ALA A 751 -14.44 -1.28 -16.43
C ALA A 751 -13.44 -0.12 -16.54
N ALA A 752 -12.24 -0.26 -15.99
CA ALA A 752 -11.18 0.73 -16.07
C ALA A 752 -10.71 0.94 -17.51
N HIS A 753 -10.46 -0.16 -18.25
CA HIS A 753 -10.03 -0.12 -19.65
C HIS A 753 -11.09 0.49 -20.57
N ARG A 754 -12.39 0.21 -20.34
CA ARG A 754 -13.48 0.89 -21.06
C ARG A 754 -13.47 2.41 -20.86
N ALA A 755 -13.04 2.88 -19.69
CA ALA A 755 -12.90 4.30 -19.39
C ALA A 755 -11.54 4.89 -19.83
N GLY A 756 -10.65 4.07 -20.38
CA GLY A 756 -9.30 4.46 -20.75
C GLY A 756 -8.37 4.68 -19.56
N ILE A 757 -8.69 4.14 -18.38
CA ILE A 757 -7.93 4.34 -17.15
C ILE A 757 -7.14 3.06 -16.84
N PRO A 758 -5.82 3.16 -16.59
CA PRO A 758 -5.03 1.99 -16.23
C PRO A 758 -5.28 1.54 -14.79
N LEU A 759 -5.03 0.26 -14.50
CA LEU A 759 -5.26 -0.33 -13.18
C LEU A 759 -4.02 -1.10 -12.66
N SER A 760 -3.68 -0.95 -11.38
CA SER A 760 -2.61 -1.73 -10.72
C SER A 760 -3.04 -2.39 -9.40
N SER A 761 -2.22 -3.33 -8.91
CA SER A 761 -2.38 -4.01 -7.60
C SER A 761 -1.03 -4.48 -7.02
N HIS A 762 -1.00 -5.47 -6.12
CA HIS A 762 0.19 -5.96 -5.38
C HIS A 762 0.70 -7.34 -5.81
N TYR A 763 0.11 -7.96 -6.82
CA TYR A 763 0.45 -9.32 -7.21
C TYR A 763 0.56 -9.46 -8.72
N LEU A 764 1.44 -10.35 -9.16
CA LEU A 764 1.78 -10.55 -10.56
C LEU A 764 0.81 -11.50 -11.28
N PHE A 765 0.52 -12.65 -10.68
CA PHE A 765 -0.46 -13.61 -11.18
C PHE A 765 -1.54 -13.80 -10.10
N PRO A 766 -2.84 -13.80 -10.45
CA PRO A 766 -3.43 -13.83 -11.79
C PRO A 766 -3.56 -12.46 -12.50
N ALA A 767 -2.99 -11.37 -11.97
CA ALA A 767 -3.09 -10.03 -12.55
C ALA A 767 -2.70 -9.95 -14.04
N ALA A 768 -1.60 -10.63 -14.42
CA ALA A 768 -1.15 -10.75 -15.81
C ALA A 768 -2.16 -11.45 -16.74
N ASN A 769 -2.93 -12.39 -16.20
CA ASN A 769 -3.97 -13.13 -16.94
C ASN A 769 -5.30 -12.37 -17.04
N ILE A 770 -5.62 -11.50 -16.08
CA ILE A 770 -6.85 -10.70 -16.14
C ILE A 770 -6.65 -9.34 -16.82
N GLY A 771 -5.46 -9.05 -17.35
CA GLY A 771 -5.17 -7.85 -18.13
C GLY A 771 -4.75 -6.61 -17.33
N MET A 772 -4.44 -6.73 -16.03
CA MET A 772 -4.07 -5.60 -15.18
C MET A 772 -2.80 -4.89 -15.66
N ASP A 773 -2.73 -3.55 -15.65
CA ASP A 773 -1.65 -2.78 -16.30
C ASP A 773 -0.30 -2.79 -15.55
N GLY A 774 -0.30 -3.04 -14.24
CA GLY A 774 0.93 -3.06 -13.46
C GLY A 774 0.81 -3.67 -12.07
N MET A 775 1.96 -4.01 -11.52
CA MET A 775 2.14 -4.43 -10.13
C MET A 775 3.01 -3.40 -9.42
N GLU A 776 2.57 -3.02 -8.22
CA GLU A 776 3.38 -2.27 -7.28
C GLU A 776 4.15 -3.23 -6.38
N HIS A 777 5.36 -2.83 -6.01
CA HIS A 777 6.37 -3.53 -5.21
C HIS A 777 7.01 -4.76 -5.90
N THR A 778 8.22 -5.14 -5.50
CA THR A 778 8.83 -6.44 -5.89
C THR A 778 8.19 -7.61 -5.14
N GLY A 779 7.70 -7.33 -3.93
CA GLY A 779 6.85 -8.16 -3.10
C GLY A 779 6.25 -7.27 -2.02
N ALA A 780 5.00 -7.51 -1.66
CA ALA A 780 4.29 -6.76 -0.63
C ALA A 780 3.33 -7.69 0.12
N THR A 781 2.53 -7.10 1.01
CA THR A 781 1.40 -7.77 1.66
C THR A 781 0.63 -8.58 0.61
N ASN A 782 0.38 -9.85 0.94
CA ASN A 782 -0.35 -10.76 0.08
C ASN A 782 -1.33 -11.56 0.92
N ARG A 783 -2.55 -11.73 0.41
CA ARG A 783 -3.61 -12.55 1.03
C ARG A 783 -3.15 -13.96 1.40
N LEU A 784 -2.15 -14.52 0.70
CA LEU A 784 -1.60 -15.86 0.93
C LEU A 784 -0.72 -15.96 2.18
N GLY A 785 -0.18 -14.85 2.68
CA GLY A 785 0.88 -14.86 3.71
C GLY A 785 2.29 -15.14 3.16
N TYR A 786 2.43 -15.18 1.83
CA TYR A 786 3.70 -15.28 1.10
C TYR A 786 3.51 -14.71 -0.32
N SER A 787 4.61 -14.48 -1.05
CA SER A 787 4.61 -13.87 -2.39
C SER A 787 4.98 -14.88 -3.47
N HIS A 788 4.26 -14.91 -4.60
CA HIS A 788 4.68 -15.64 -5.81
C HIS A 788 5.63 -14.81 -6.70
N THR A 789 6.12 -13.66 -6.24
CA THR A 789 7.00 -12.77 -7.00
C THR A 789 8.43 -12.80 -6.48
N VAL A 790 8.59 -12.84 -5.15
CA VAL A 790 9.88 -12.98 -4.47
C VAL A 790 9.77 -13.95 -3.29
N SER A 791 10.85 -14.68 -3.00
CA SER A 791 10.98 -15.53 -1.82
C SER A 791 11.16 -14.71 -0.55
N ARG A 792 11.10 -15.37 0.62
CA ARG A 792 11.36 -14.74 1.94
C ARG A 792 12.77 -14.15 2.03
N THR A 793 13.70 -14.63 1.20
CA THR A 793 15.07 -14.15 1.17
C THR A 793 15.31 -13.11 0.06
N GLY A 794 14.25 -12.67 -0.64
CA GLY A 794 14.26 -11.61 -1.65
C GLY A 794 14.56 -12.05 -3.08
N ARG A 795 14.63 -13.36 -3.36
CA ARG A 795 14.96 -13.89 -4.69
C ARG A 795 13.72 -14.04 -5.57
N ALA A 796 13.85 -13.77 -6.86
CA ALA A 796 12.83 -14.06 -7.87
C ALA A 796 13.33 -15.12 -8.88
N TYR A 797 12.44 -16.01 -9.28
CA TYR A 797 12.75 -17.11 -10.21
C TYR A 797 12.18 -16.85 -11.61
N GLN A 798 12.39 -17.80 -12.54
CA GLN A 798 12.00 -17.64 -13.95
C GLN A 798 10.52 -17.27 -14.13
N ASP A 799 9.61 -17.76 -13.30
CA ASP A 799 8.19 -17.41 -13.39
C ASP A 799 7.92 -15.92 -13.27
N ALA A 800 8.43 -15.28 -12.21
CA ALA A 800 8.20 -13.87 -11.96
C ALA A 800 8.82 -13.01 -13.08
N ILE A 801 10.05 -13.31 -13.48
CA ILE A 801 10.76 -12.56 -14.52
C ILE A 801 10.03 -12.66 -15.86
N GLU A 802 9.71 -13.88 -16.29
CA GLU A 802 9.11 -14.12 -17.61
C GLU A 802 7.68 -13.58 -17.67
N LEU A 803 6.89 -13.68 -16.60
CA LEU A 803 5.56 -13.09 -16.55
C LEU A 803 5.60 -11.56 -16.72
N PHE A 804 6.54 -10.84 -16.10
CA PHE A 804 6.70 -9.39 -16.34
C PHE A 804 7.14 -9.09 -17.77
N VAL A 805 8.17 -9.79 -18.26
CA VAL A 805 8.72 -9.60 -19.61
C VAL A 805 7.67 -9.85 -20.70
N ARG A 806 6.84 -10.88 -20.54
CA ARG A 806 5.88 -11.29 -21.58
C ARG A 806 4.53 -10.61 -21.47
N SER A 807 4.09 -10.26 -20.26
CA SER A 807 2.79 -9.61 -20.09
C SER A 807 2.79 -8.15 -20.53
N GLY A 808 3.92 -7.45 -20.46
CA GLY A 808 3.99 -6.00 -20.66
C GLY A 808 3.45 -5.18 -19.48
N MET A 809 3.17 -5.81 -18.33
CA MET A 809 2.84 -5.11 -17.09
C MET A 809 4.00 -4.22 -16.64
N SER A 810 3.68 -3.06 -16.08
CA SER A 810 4.70 -2.29 -15.37
C SER A 810 5.01 -2.90 -13.99
N LEU A 811 6.29 -2.94 -13.62
CA LEU A 811 6.76 -3.21 -12.25
C LEU A 811 7.22 -1.90 -11.62
N THR A 812 6.60 -1.50 -10.50
CA THR A 812 7.09 -0.42 -9.64
C THR A 812 7.76 -1.01 -8.41
N PRO A 813 9.10 -1.12 -8.31
CA PRO A 813 9.71 -2.02 -7.34
C PRO A 813 9.70 -1.54 -5.88
N THR A 814 9.63 -0.21 -5.65
CA THR A 814 9.66 0.44 -4.32
C THR A 814 10.71 -0.20 -3.41
N LEU A 815 11.99 0.03 -3.68
CA LEU A 815 13.11 -0.64 -3.03
C LEU A 815 13.31 -0.15 -1.59
N PHE A 816 12.39 -0.50 -0.67
CA PHE A 816 12.40 -0.12 0.75
C PHE A 816 13.73 -0.44 1.45
N ASN A 817 14.34 -1.57 1.08
CA ASN A 817 15.61 -2.01 1.66
C ASN A 817 16.79 -1.10 1.25
N SER A 818 16.58 -0.13 0.34
CA SER A 818 17.60 0.85 -0.07
C SER A 818 18.11 1.71 1.10
N LYS A 819 17.36 1.82 2.20
CA LYS A 819 17.82 2.42 3.45
C LYS A 819 19.07 1.75 4.05
N ALA A 820 19.32 0.48 3.74
CA ALA A 820 20.55 -0.21 4.16
C ALA A 820 21.83 0.48 3.65
N LEU A 821 21.73 1.27 2.59
CA LEU A 821 22.86 2.00 2.02
C LEU A 821 23.26 3.25 2.84
N TYR A 822 22.42 3.71 3.78
CA TYR A 822 22.81 4.77 4.72
C TYR A 822 23.99 4.38 5.62
N ALA A 823 24.28 3.08 5.73
CA ALA A 823 25.51 2.59 6.37
C ALA A 823 26.79 3.11 5.70
N GLY A 824 26.75 3.33 4.37
CA GLY A 824 27.90 3.80 3.58
C GLY A 824 27.81 5.25 3.12
N ASP A 825 26.61 5.81 3.01
CA ASP A 825 26.39 7.17 2.51
C ASP A 825 25.20 7.84 3.20
N LYS A 826 25.48 8.81 4.08
CA LYS A 826 24.47 9.60 4.81
C LYS A 826 24.19 10.96 4.19
N SER A 827 24.70 11.25 3.00
CA SER A 827 24.60 12.58 2.38
C SER A 827 23.16 13.10 2.27
N LEU A 828 22.18 12.25 1.98
CA LEU A 828 20.77 12.64 1.92
C LEU A 828 20.14 12.92 3.29
N VAL A 829 20.63 12.26 4.34
CA VAL A 829 20.18 12.46 5.73
C VAL A 829 20.78 13.76 6.27
N GLU A 830 22.04 14.01 5.97
CA GLU A 830 22.78 15.19 6.45
C GLU A 830 22.49 16.47 5.65
N ASP A 831 21.81 16.35 4.51
CA ASP A 831 21.44 17.46 3.64
C ASP A 831 20.56 18.49 4.36
N GLU A 832 20.83 19.77 4.12
CA GLU A 832 20.07 20.88 4.69
C GLU A 832 18.58 20.80 4.30
N ARG A 833 18.28 20.44 3.04
CA ARG A 833 16.90 20.33 2.55
C ARG A 833 16.10 19.34 3.37
N THR A 834 16.71 18.20 3.72
CA THR A 834 16.10 17.17 4.56
C THR A 834 15.86 17.69 5.97
N LYS A 835 16.89 18.29 6.60
CA LYS A 835 16.80 18.86 7.95
C LYS A 835 15.72 19.94 8.09
N VAL A 836 15.56 20.78 7.08
CA VAL A 836 14.62 21.92 7.10
C VAL A 836 13.19 21.48 6.75
N LEU A 837 13.02 20.62 5.75
CA LEU A 837 11.69 20.28 5.24
C LEU A 837 11.12 18.97 5.79
N PHE A 838 11.86 18.18 6.55
CA PHE A 838 11.24 17.11 7.33
C PHE A 838 10.63 17.71 8.60
N PRO A 839 9.41 17.30 9.00
CA PRO A 839 8.98 17.52 10.36
C PRO A 839 9.94 16.83 11.33
N GLN A 840 10.20 17.43 12.49
CA GLN A 840 11.24 16.95 13.41
C GLN A 840 11.10 15.45 13.74
N TRP A 841 9.88 14.96 14.00
CA TRP A 841 9.66 13.55 14.33
C TRP A 841 9.96 12.57 13.17
N GLU A 842 9.77 13.01 11.91
CA GLU A 842 10.15 12.21 10.73
C GLU A 842 11.66 12.27 10.51
N TYR A 843 12.28 13.43 10.77
CA TYR A 843 13.74 13.56 10.70
C TYR A 843 14.43 12.69 11.75
N ASP A 844 13.94 12.69 12.99
CA ASP A 844 14.47 11.84 14.06
C ASP A 844 14.32 10.35 13.72
N ARG A 845 13.18 9.95 13.13
CA ARG A 845 12.97 8.58 12.63
C ARG A 845 13.96 8.22 11.53
N LEU A 846 14.19 9.12 10.57
CA LEU A 846 15.17 8.93 9.50
C LEU A 846 16.59 8.78 10.05
N VAL A 847 16.99 9.61 11.02
CA VAL A 847 18.31 9.52 11.68
C VAL A 847 18.46 8.17 12.36
N ALA A 848 17.45 7.73 13.13
CA ALA A 848 17.45 6.43 13.78
C ALA A 848 17.55 5.27 12.77
N ASP A 849 16.81 5.33 11.65
CA ASP A 849 16.89 4.36 10.57
C ASP A 849 18.29 4.32 9.93
N ALA A 850 18.91 5.47 9.69
CA ALA A 850 20.25 5.57 9.13
C ALA A 850 21.34 5.06 10.08
N GLU A 851 21.18 5.25 11.40
CA GLU A 851 22.04 4.68 12.43
C GLU A 851 21.87 3.15 12.53
N ASN A 852 20.62 2.68 12.46
CA ASN A 852 20.30 1.26 12.50
C ASN A 852 20.82 0.49 11.27
N ALA A 853 20.85 1.13 10.09
CA ALA A 853 21.36 0.52 8.86
C ALA A 853 22.82 0.03 8.98
N GLY A 854 23.65 0.69 9.80
CA GLY A 854 25.06 0.32 10.01
C GLY A 854 25.30 -0.81 11.01
N LYS A 855 24.26 -1.33 11.68
CA LYS A 855 24.42 -2.35 12.72
C LYS A 855 24.63 -3.76 12.14
N PRO A 856 25.51 -4.60 12.70
CA PRO A 856 25.81 -5.95 12.19
C PRO A 856 24.57 -6.84 12.01
N GLU A 857 23.62 -6.79 12.92
CA GLU A 857 22.36 -7.54 12.87
C GLU A 857 21.48 -7.18 11.66
N ASN A 858 21.70 -6.01 11.05
CA ASN A 858 20.97 -5.53 9.87
C ASN A 858 21.74 -5.70 8.55
N ALA A 859 22.94 -6.29 8.58
CA ALA A 859 23.77 -6.49 7.38
C ALA A 859 23.05 -7.29 6.27
N TYR A 860 22.17 -8.22 6.65
CA TYR A 860 21.39 -9.05 5.72
C TYR A 860 20.41 -8.23 4.86
N VAL A 861 19.96 -7.05 5.31
CA VAL A 861 19.02 -6.18 4.56
C VAL A 861 19.64 -5.75 3.23
N ARG A 862 20.96 -5.50 3.21
CA ARG A 862 21.70 -5.18 1.99
C ARG A 862 21.75 -6.36 1.01
N GLU A 863 21.82 -7.59 1.50
CA GLU A 863 21.77 -8.79 0.65
C GLU A 863 20.38 -9.00 0.04
N VAL A 864 19.32 -8.77 0.82
CA VAL A 864 17.94 -8.79 0.33
C VAL A 864 17.73 -7.70 -0.73
N LEU A 865 18.24 -6.49 -0.48
CA LEU A 865 18.22 -5.39 -1.46
C LEU A 865 18.90 -5.79 -2.77
N ALA A 866 20.09 -6.40 -2.71
CA ALA A 866 20.82 -6.85 -3.91
C ALA A 866 19.98 -7.85 -4.74
N ARG A 867 19.27 -8.77 -4.07
CA ARG A 867 18.40 -9.75 -4.73
C ARG A 867 17.13 -9.11 -5.32
N ASN A 868 16.57 -8.11 -4.65
CA ASN A 868 15.47 -7.32 -5.20
C ASN A 868 15.92 -6.53 -6.44
N VAL A 869 17.11 -5.93 -6.43
CA VAL A 869 17.65 -5.23 -7.61
C VAL A 869 17.98 -6.21 -8.74
N ASP A 870 18.50 -7.41 -8.44
CA ASP A 870 18.72 -8.46 -9.45
C ASP A 870 17.43 -8.81 -10.22
N MET A 871 16.31 -9.01 -9.50
CA MET A 871 15.00 -9.21 -10.12
C MET A 871 14.67 -8.06 -11.08
N VAL A 872 14.76 -6.82 -10.59
CA VAL A 872 14.41 -5.62 -11.37
C VAL A 872 15.31 -5.47 -12.59
N LEU A 873 16.60 -5.77 -12.46
CA LEU A 873 17.58 -5.73 -13.54
C LEU A 873 17.28 -6.77 -14.62
N ARG A 874 16.97 -8.01 -14.22
CA ARG A 874 16.58 -9.10 -15.13
C ARG A 874 15.28 -8.80 -15.86
N VAL A 875 14.29 -8.22 -15.18
CA VAL A 875 13.06 -7.74 -15.83
C VAL A 875 13.40 -6.63 -16.83
N HIS A 876 14.17 -5.62 -16.43
CA HIS A 876 14.55 -4.48 -17.28
C HIS A 876 15.29 -4.92 -18.55
N ARG A 877 16.38 -5.67 -18.40
CA ARG A 877 17.21 -6.15 -19.52
C ARG A 877 16.54 -7.26 -20.34
N GLY A 878 15.56 -7.95 -19.77
CA GLY A 878 14.66 -8.86 -20.49
C GLY A 878 13.62 -8.16 -21.37
N GLY A 879 13.51 -6.82 -21.30
CA GLY A 879 12.53 -6.04 -22.06
C GLY A 879 11.22 -5.75 -21.32
N GLY A 880 11.14 -6.11 -20.04
CA GLY A 880 10.03 -5.77 -19.16
C GLY A 880 9.98 -4.27 -18.81
N PHE A 881 8.83 -3.82 -18.30
CA PHE A 881 8.57 -2.40 -18.08
C PHE A 881 8.76 -1.97 -16.63
N VAL A 882 9.96 -1.49 -16.27
CA VAL A 882 10.26 -1.01 -14.90
C VAL A 882 10.04 0.50 -14.78
N ILE A 883 9.33 0.92 -13.73
CA ILE A 883 9.16 2.33 -13.34
C ILE A 883 9.56 2.51 -11.86
N CYS A 884 10.22 3.62 -11.50
CA CYS A 884 10.61 3.89 -10.11
C CYS A 884 9.49 4.58 -9.33
N GLY A 885 9.37 4.21 -8.06
CA GLY A 885 8.48 4.81 -7.07
C GLY A 885 8.95 4.40 -5.68
N THR A 886 8.40 5.01 -4.64
CA THR A 886 9.00 5.00 -3.29
C THR A 886 8.09 4.48 -2.18
N ASP A 887 6.78 4.52 -2.39
CA ASP A 887 5.74 4.26 -1.39
C ASP A 887 5.81 5.22 -0.18
N THR A 888 6.35 6.42 -0.36
CA THR A 888 6.46 7.41 0.73
C THR A 888 5.08 7.91 1.17
N PRO A 889 4.82 8.20 2.46
CA PRO A 889 5.77 8.22 3.57
C PRO A 889 5.94 6.88 4.34
N LEU A 890 5.65 5.71 3.73
CA LEU A 890 6.11 4.45 4.32
C LEU A 890 7.64 4.32 4.19
N ASP A 891 8.20 4.81 3.09
CA ASP A 891 9.61 5.20 2.97
C ASP A 891 9.76 6.74 3.11
N ASN A 892 10.96 7.28 2.98
CA ASN A 892 11.30 8.67 3.26
C ASN A 892 10.99 9.60 2.09
N ILE A 893 10.14 10.62 2.29
CA ILE A 893 9.67 11.51 1.21
C ILE A 893 10.85 12.12 0.45
N ALA A 894 10.76 12.11 -0.88
CA ALA A 894 11.72 12.60 -1.87
C ALA A 894 13.09 11.90 -1.89
N ILE A 895 13.77 11.75 -0.75
CA ILE A 895 15.13 11.19 -0.70
C ILE A 895 15.17 9.69 -1.03
N SER A 896 14.10 8.95 -0.75
CA SER A 896 14.01 7.52 -1.07
C SER A 896 14.06 7.24 -2.57
N LEU A 897 13.56 8.14 -3.43
CA LEU A 897 13.67 7.98 -4.89
C LEU A 897 15.14 7.99 -5.31
N HIS A 898 15.91 8.94 -4.77
CA HIS A 898 17.36 9.00 -5.00
C HIS A 898 18.07 7.77 -4.42
N GLN A 899 17.64 7.30 -3.25
CA GLN A 899 18.18 6.10 -2.62
C GLN A 899 17.89 4.83 -3.44
N ASN A 900 16.72 4.74 -4.06
CA ASN A 900 16.34 3.67 -4.99
C ASN A 900 17.22 3.69 -6.24
N LEU A 901 17.48 4.87 -6.82
CA LEU A 901 18.39 5.02 -7.96
C LEU A 901 19.84 4.63 -7.61
N ARG A 902 20.33 5.04 -6.44
CA ARG A 902 21.65 4.64 -5.92
C ARG A 902 21.72 3.12 -5.72
N ALA A 903 20.68 2.50 -5.19
CA ALA A 903 20.62 1.04 -5.02
C ALA A 903 20.62 0.29 -6.36
N MET A 904 19.91 0.79 -7.36
CA MET A 904 19.94 0.21 -8.70
C MET A 904 21.37 0.21 -9.26
N VAL A 905 22.08 1.34 -9.16
CA VAL A 905 23.45 1.47 -9.68
C VAL A 905 24.45 0.62 -8.90
N GLU A 906 24.34 0.62 -7.56
CA GLU A 906 25.18 -0.20 -6.68
C GLU A 906 25.15 -1.70 -7.05
N PHE A 907 24.00 -2.20 -7.49
CA PHE A 907 23.78 -3.61 -7.82
C PHE A 907 23.59 -3.87 -9.33
N GLY A 908 24.14 -3.02 -10.20
CA GLY A 908 24.45 -3.38 -11.59
C GLY A 908 23.70 -2.64 -12.70
N PHE A 909 22.79 -1.72 -12.38
CA PHE A 909 22.30 -0.76 -13.37
C PHE A 909 23.42 0.25 -13.71
N THR A 910 23.46 0.71 -14.95
CA THR A 910 24.15 1.97 -15.26
C THR A 910 23.34 3.16 -14.73
N PRO A 911 23.97 4.33 -14.46
CA PRO A 911 23.21 5.54 -14.13
C PRO A 911 22.15 5.91 -15.17
N TYR A 912 22.44 5.69 -16.46
CA TYR A 912 21.46 5.86 -17.54
C TYR A 912 20.25 4.94 -17.39
N GLU A 913 20.46 3.62 -17.25
CA GLU A 913 19.35 2.66 -17.10
C GLU A 913 18.50 3.01 -15.87
N ALA A 914 19.13 3.37 -14.74
CA ALA A 914 18.44 3.77 -13.52
C ALA A 914 17.59 5.05 -13.73
N LEU A 915 18.16 6.11 -14.31
CA LEU A 915 17.44 7.37 -14.51
C LEU A 915 16.25 7.23 -15.47
N VAL A 916 16.34 6.35 -16.47
CA VAL A 916 15.23 6.08 -17.39
C VAL A 916 14.01 5.51 -16.65
N THR A 917 14.21 4.75 -15.57
CA THR A 917 13.10 4.23 -14.74
C THR A 917 12.39 5.31 -13.94
N ALA A 918 13.04 6.46 -13.68
CA ALA A 918 12.47 7.59 -12.95
C ALA A 918 12.12 8.80 -13.84
N THR A 919 12.20 8.67 -15.17
CA THR A 919 11.90 9.77 -16.12
C THR A 919 10.99 9.28 -17.24
N ARG A 920 11.58 8.76 -18.32
CA ARG A 920 10.87 8.36 -19.55
C ARG A 920 9.86 7.23 -19.31
N ASN A 921 10.24 6.20 -18.55
CA ASN A 921 9.38 5.05 -18.34
C ASN A 921 8.06 5.41 -17.60
N PRO A 922 8.09 6.11 -16.46
CA PRO A 922 6.87 6.52 -15.78
C PRO A 922 6.05 7.54 -16.61
N ALA A 923 6.69 8.43 -17.37
CA ALA A 923 5.99 9.29 -18.31
C ALA A 923 5.22 8.49 -19.37
N ARG A 924 5.82 7.43 -19.92
CA ARG A 924 5.14 6.48 -20.82
C ARG A 924 3.96 5.80 -20.12
N ARG A 925 4.14 5.38 -18.86
CA ARG A 925 3.08 4.72 -18.09
C ARG A 925 1.87 5.63 -17.83
N LEU A 926 2.09 6.95 -17.74
CA LEU A 926 1.07 7.99 -17.62
C LEU A 926 0.45 8.43 -18.96
N GLY A 927 0.86 7.83 -20.09
CA GLY A 927 0.38 8.23 -21.42
C GLY A 927 0.97 9.56 -21.91
N LEU A 928 2.11 9.98 -21.35
CA LEU A 928 2.78 11.27 -21.58
C LEU A 928 4.18 11.10 -22.20
N ALA A 929 4.43 9.97 -22.87
CA ALA A 929 5.68 9.74 -23.61
C ALA A 929 6.00 10.89 -24.57
N GLY A 930 7.26 11.35 -24.57
CA GLY A 930 7.71 12.51 -25.36
C GLY A 930 7.13 13.87 -24.93
N ARG A 931 6.21 13.91 -23.94
CA ARG A 931 5.66 15.14 -23.36
C ARG A 931 6.24 15.41 -21.97
N LEU A 932 6.49 14.37 -21.19
CA LEU A 932 7.20 14.37 -19.89
C LEU A 932 8.34 13.35 -19.90
N GLY A 933 9.28 13.50 -18.96
CA GLY A 933 10.41 12.58 -18.79
C GLY A 933 11.48 12.66 -19.89
N GLU A 934 11.39 13.64 -20.79
CA GLU A 934 12.33 13.92 -21.88
C GLU A 934 12.47 15.45 -22.07
N LEU A 935 13.67 15.94 -22.44
CA LEU A 935 13.90 17.34 -22.82
C LEU A 935 13.99 17.46 -24.34
N ARG A 936 12.88 17.86 -24.97
CA ARG A 936 12.79 17.96 -26.44
C ARG A 936 11.77 19.00 -26.88
N PRO A 937 11.86 19.53 -28.11
CA PRO A 937 10.84 20.39 -28.67
C PRO A 937 9.43 19.79 -28.53
N GLY A 938 8.51 20.58 -28.01
CA GLY A 938 7.14 20.20 -27.73
C GLY A 938 6.89 19.58 -26.35
N ALA A 939 7.91 19.14 -25.60
CA ALA A 939 7.73 18.63 -24.24
C ALA A 939 7.41 19.76 -23.24
N TYR A 940 6.84 19.42 -22.08
CA TYR A 940 6.71 20.38 -20.98
C TYR A 940 8.11 20.74 -20.46
N ALA A 941 8.29 22.00 -20.07
CA ALA A 941 9.51 22.44 -19.40
C ALA A 941 9.49 22.03 -17.92
N ASP A 942 9.59 20.72 -17.70
CA ASP A 942 9.69 20.07 -16.39
C ASP A 942 11.08 19.44 -16.26
N LEU A 943 12.02 20.17 -15.65
CA LEU A 943 13.43 19.80 -15.62
C LEU A 943 14.10 20.17 -14.28
N SER A 944 15.22 19.51 -14.02
CA SER A 944 16.06 19.78 -12.85
C SER A 944 17.43 20.25 -13.32
N LEU A 945 17.98 21.25 -12.63
CA LEU A 945 19.33 21.77 -12.86
C LEU A 945 20.21 21.34 -11.69
N VAL A 946 21.11 20.40 -11.97
CA VAL A 946 21.92 19.70 -10.97
C VAL A 946 23.41 20.03 -11.09
N GLU A 947 24.11 19.99 -9.96
CA GLU A 947 25.57 20.01 -9.93
C GLU A 947 26.14 18.62 -10.24
N GLY A 948 27.16 18.57 -11.11
CA GLY A 948 27.79 17.32 -11.54
C GLY A 948 27.04 16.61 -12.67
N ASN A 949 27.59 15.48 -13.12
CA ASN A 949 27.04 14.71 -14.25
C ASN A 949 26.30 13.46 -13.73
N PRO A 950 24.95 13.42 -13.79
CA PRO A 950 24.16 12.29 -13.30
C PRO A 950 24.34 11.00 -14.11
N LEU A 951 24.88 11.07 -15.33
CA LEU A 951 25.22 9.89 -16.14
C LEU A 951 26.57 9.27 -15.74
N ALA A 952 27.44 10.05 -15.09
CA ALA A 952 28.73 9.57 -14.60
C ALA A 952 28.65 9.15 -13.12
N ASP A 953 27.90 9.89 -12.31
CA ASP A 953 27.64 9.59 -10.89
C ASP A 953 26.17 9.84 -10.58
N ILE A 954 25.43 8.78 -10.29
CA ILE A 954 23.99 8.85 -10.02
C ILE A 954 23.66 9.77 -8.83
N ARG A 955 24.61 10.00 -7.90
CA ARG A 955 24.41 10.89 -6.75
C ARG A 955 24.20 12.35 -7.18
N ALA A 956 24.75 12.76 -8.32
CA ALA A 956 24.57 14.10 -8.88
C ALA A 956 23.10 14.39 -9.21
N ALA A 957 22.25 13.39 -9.46
CA ALA A 957 20.81 13.60 -9.68
C ALA A 957 20.11 14.25 -8.47
N ALA A 958 20.65 14.08 -7.25
CA ALA A 958 20.12 14.70 -6.04
C ALA A 958 20.70 16.10 -5.77
N ALA A 959 21.77 16.52 -6.48
CA ALA A 959 22.47 17.78 -6.26
C ALA A 959 21.77 18.96 -6.97
N VAL A 960 20.45 19.06 -6.77
CA VAL A 960 19.58 20.06 -7.41
C VAL A 960 19.84 21.44 -6.82
N ARG A 961 19.99 22.44 -7.69
CA ARG A 961 20.06 23.86 -7.30
C ARG A 961 18.83 24.64 -7.74
N GLN A 962 18.29 24.27 -8.89
CA GLN A 962 17.06 24.83 -9.45
C GLN A 962 16.19 23.72 -10.02
N VAL A 963 14.88 23.92 -9.93
CA VAL A 963 13.89 23.04 -10.54
C VAL A 963 12.91 23.89 -11.34
N VAL A 964 12.48 23.37 -12.48
CA VAL A 964 11.51 24.03 -13.35
C VAL A 964 10.30 23.14 -13.51
N VAL A 965 9.10 23.66 -13.25
CA VAL A 965 7.83 22.96 -13.45
C VAL A 965 6.91 23.82 -14.30
N GLY A 966 6.48 23.29 -15.44
CA GLY A 966 5.65 24.02 -16.40
C GLY A 966 6.31 25.32 -16.91
N GLY A 967 7.65 25.36 -16.95
CA GLY A 967 8.42 26.54 -17.33
C GLY A 967 8.62 27.59 -16.24
N VAL A 968 8.13 27.36 -15.02
CA VAL A 968 8.38 28.22 -13.85
C VAL A 968 9.58 27.69 -13.10
N ALA A 969 10.64 28.50 -12.97
CA ALA A 969 11.85 28.15 -12.23
C ALA A 969 11.71 28.47 -10.74
N HIS A 970 12.23 27.59 -9.90
CA HIS A 970 12.32 27.75 -8.45
C HIS A 970 13.75 27.49 -7.99
N GLN A 971 14.29 28.39 -7.16
CA GLN A 971 15.55 28.13 -6.47
C GLN A 971 15.31 27.22 -5.27
N VAL A 972 16.25 26.32 -4.97
CA VAL A 972 16.13 25.48 -3.76
C VAL A 972 16.04 26.33 -2.50
N ASP A 973 16.82 27.40 -2.38
CA ASP A 973 16.78 28.29 -1.21
C ASP A 973 15.39 28.93 -0.99
N GLU A 974 14.69 29.32 -2.07
CA GLU A 974 13.33 29.87 -2.01
C GLU A 974 12.31 28.84 -1.53
N LEU A 975 12.53 27.55 -1.82
CA LEU A 975 11.67 26.47 -1.35
C LEU A 975 11.86 26.21 0.15
N LEU A 976 13.06 26.43 0.69
CA LEU A 976 13.40 26.22 2.10
C LEU A 976 12.98 27.38 3.01
N GLU A 977 13.01 28.61 2.48
CA GLU A 977 12.90 29.84 3.26
C GLU A 977 11.73 29.87 4.26
N PRO A 978 10.48 29.46 3.91
CA PRO A 978 9.36 29.51 4.86
C PRO A 978 9.52 28.62 6.10
N PHE A 979 10.43 27.64 6.06
CA PHE A 979 10.65 26.67 7.13
C PHE A 979 12.02 26.80 7.82
N ARG A 980 12.91 27.69 7.35
CA ARG A 980 14.18 28.01 8.05
C ARG A 980 13.98 28.82 9.32
N SER A 981 12.93 29.63 9.35
CA SER A 981 12.56 30.46 10.50
C SER A 981 11.05 30.49 10.62
N PRO A 982 10.43 29.36 11.04
CA PRO A 982 8.98 29.32 11.19
C PRO A 982 8.53 30.36 12.22
N GLY A 983 7.29 30.83 12.11
CA GLY A 983 6.72 31.72 13.11
C GLY A 983 6.73 31.05 14.50
N SER A 984 6.92 31.84 15.55
CA SER A 984 6.80 31.38 16.94
C SER A 984 5.40 31.70 17.48
N GLY A 985 4.68 30.70 17.99
CA GLY A 985 3.45 30.92 18.75
C GLY A 985 3.74 30.92 20.25
N GLU A 986 3.44 32.02 20.95
CA GLU A 986 3.50 32.07 22.42
C GLU A 986 2.19 31.52 23.03
N VAL A 987 1.97 30.21 22.92
CA VAL A 987 0.85 29.52 23.59
C VAL A 987 1.41 28.46 24.52
N SER A 988 1.01 28.50 25.78
CA SER A 988 1.27 27.41 26.73
C SER A 988 0.08 26.47 26.76
N ASN A 989 0.32 25.19 26.48
CA ASN A 989 -0.68 24.13 26.56
C ASN A 989 -0.29 23.13 27.66
N PRO A 990 -0.74 23.29 28.91
CA PRO A 990 -0.43 22.34 29.96
C PRO A 990 -0.98 20.95 29.61
N VAL A 991 -0.10 19.94 29.59
CA VAL A 991 -0.48 18.56 29.30
C VAL A 991 -0.92 17.87 30.58
N LEU A 992 -2.20 17.51 30.66
CA LEU A 992 -2.77 16.75 31.76
C LEU A 992 -2.44 15.25 31.61
N PRO A 993 -2.48 14.46 32.70
CA PRO A 993 -2.35 13.01 32.62
C PRO A 993 -3.38 12.43 31.65
N ALA A 994 -2.95 11.43 30.86
CA ALA A 994 -3.82 10.71 29.95
C ALA A 994 -5.03 10.13 30.70
N SER A 995 -6.17 10.08 30.03
CA SER A 995 -7.37 9.44 30.56
C SER A 995 -7.14 7.95 30.83
N SER A 996 -7.85 7.38 31.81
CA SER A 996 -7.78 5.94 32.11
C SER A 996 -8.21 5.05 30.94
N THR A 997 -8.97 5.59 29.98
CA THR A 997 -9.27 4.95 28.68
C THR A 997 -8.02 4.63 27.85
N ALA A 998 -6.93 5.38 28.05
CA ALA A 998 -5.72 5.22 27.27
C ALA A 998 -4.91 3.96 27.65
N GLU A 999 -5.16 3.37 28.82
CA GLU A 999 -4.22 2.41 29.40
C GLU A 999 -4.42 0.95 28.97
N ARG A 1000 -5.61 0.43 28.59
CA ARG A 1000 -5.80 -1.04 28.32
C ARG A 1000 -6.98 -1.41 27.42
N GLY A 1001 -6.84 -2.59 26.76
CA GLY A 1001 -7.96 -3.45 26.31
C GLY A 1001 -7.68 -4.27 25.04
N HIS A 1002 -7.01 -3.67 24.07
CA HIS A 1002 -6.88 -4.23 22.71
C HIS A 1002 -5.41 -4.40 22.32
N TRP A 1003 -5.01 -5.61 21.93
CA TRP A 1003 -3.62 -5.87 21.57
C TRP A 1003 -3.15 -5.03 20.36
N TRP A 1004 -4.06 -4.68 19.45
CA TRP A 1004 -3.77 -3.86 18.27
C TRP A 1004 -3.67 -2.36 18.55
N HIS A 1005 -3.86 -1.92 19.80
CA HIS A 1005 -3.59 -0.53 20.23
C HIS A 1005 -2.17 -0.34 20.74
N ARG A 1006 -1.40 -1.42 20.86
CA ARG A 1006 -0.02 -1.32 21.33
C ARG A 1006 0.86 -0.71 20.22
N PRO A 1007 1.89 0.08 20.57
CA PRO A 1007 2.69 0.80 19.59
C PRO A 1007 3.31 -0.07 18.50
N GLU A 1008 3.69 -1.32 18.81
CA GLU A 1008 4.26 -2.23 17.81
C GLU A 1008 3.30 -2.52 16.64
N TRP A 1009 1.99 -2.33 16.83
CA TRP A 1009 0.97 -2.58 15.80
C TRP A 1009 0.61 -1.37 14.94
N SER A 1010 1.02 -0.16 15.34
CA SER A 1010 0.89 1.04 14.50
C SER A 1010 1.98 1.14 13.42
N GLU A 1011 3.01 0.28 13.50
CA GLU A 1011 4.18 0.28 12.61
C GLU A 1011 4.17 -0.85 11.54
N HIS A 1012 3.16 -1.73 11.51
CA HIS A 1012 3.11 -2.81 10.51
C HIS A 1012 2.76 -2.31 9.10
N VAL A 1013 3.82 -1.95 8.36
CA VAL A 1013 3.78 -1.40 7.01
C VAL A 1013 3.72 -2.48 5.91
N CYS A 1014 3.31 -2.08 4.70
CA CYS A 1014 3.02 -2.95 3.54
C CYS A 1014 4.04 -4.05 3.23
N CYS A 1015 5.34 -3.82 3.50
CA CYS A 1015 6.45 -4.57 2.91
C CYS A 1015 7.51 -5.03 3.92
N GLY A 1016 7.20 -5.08 5.22
CA GLY A 1016 8.06 -5.74 6.21
C GLY A 1016 8.03 -7.27 6.00
N LEU A 1017 9.14 -7.85 5.57
CA LEU A 1017 9.31 -9.31 5.38
C LEU A 1017 9.27 -10.10 6.70
#